data_AF-A7F5B8-F1
#
_entry.id   AF-A7F5B8-F1
#
_cell.length_a   1.000
_cell.length_b   1.000
_cell.length_c   1.000
_cell.angle_alpha   90.00
_cell.angle_beta   90.00
_cell.angle_gamma   90.00
#
_symmetry.space_group_name_H-M   'P 1'
#
loop_
_entity.id
_entity.type
_entity.pdbx_description
1 polymer ?
#
loop_
_entity_poly.entity_id
_entity_poly.type
_entity_poly.pdbx_seq_one_letter_code
_entity_poly.pdbx_strand_id
1 'polypeptide(L)'
;MVSNEVYLLPLKDDGSPDVSGGYIYLTPKGTEPIIVRFAIEGTSSICREGSLWVNIPEKGAEFQRDQFREFKLEPDFNRTIEISIPIHSAGAFAFYTTYKALPDLDNTNTATIETTKSPVKDLANHGLPTTLDSVDDLVKVMAGVKTEVIAKLRLWEYYVIEIERDADAVVEAWAANKISFPEGGFGGSGFGGLEAIKNASVADQATFLREKGMLNTDRLGERYRRMVNPKVGAALLTALFGRFEGDKSNSADRAEARSRLVNILDEVNLPYYKEYDVDVAEILDQLFNRTKYVRLDDNGPKLGPIDEKNPLIETYFTRLPKNSTTSKHNQEDLALVNNGWIWAANALVDNAGPKSRAYLRREAWSTGEVSRLVHRHGGRPIGSFEVDEVSGADQKTPNGKTNGSTSGREIIRTIRYTPVHALFMDCTHDNEVPAQKRDARDTLPNAALVAMCSSAIGSVMGYDEIYPKLVEIVHETRLYTSASSEKEVKIGAGEGGIGGIKKLLNQIHSIMGKDGYAETYIHHEDQYITVHRVHPESRKGYFLIAHTAFPGYGNGNGGFKPVHLGGTKASHLGSWMLEVDTSDEAKKEALGDKKYLRGLPSKVSNLPGVRMEYKDGETTISVRDKFPPGSIALFETWIPAAEHATGLDNFVTSGAKAAFSELDLIDLNFVLYRCEPEERDSSEGKDGVYDIPGHGKLVYAGLQGWWSVLKNIIKDNNLGHPMCNHLREGQWALDYIIGRLERISSKSGYERVQKPAMWLKERFDAIRKMPSFLLPRYFGLVIRTAYRAAWERSLSLMNKNVREGQWFLQDLAMIIRRLCQMGLDLLKEKVPRRFLPYDDTYFDSDDARAYSKTSILEDIIQESLQRHASGMSFREANAGPNLDMQMSSEGFNIDIKVDWSTGLIFGGNQNNCGTWMDKMGESERAKSKGVPGTPRDGAAIEITGLLYSTLRWVAELHEKGKYKYAGVSTSDPSMQVITFSDWANKIKENFERCYYVPLDSKDDAKYDVNTSIVNRRGIYKDLYKSGKEYEDYQLRANFPIAMTVAPELFDDTHALNALFLADKVLRGPTGMATLDPADLNYRPYYINSEDSDDFATSKGRNYHQGPEWLWPTGFFLRALLKFDLKRRKTPAAKTEAFQQITRRLAGCKEAIVSSDWAGLTELTNKDGSYCADSVYCIL
;
A
#
# COMPACT_ATOMS: atom_id res chain seq x y z
N MET A 1 -19.78 -29.01 19.75
CA MET A 1 -18.57 -29.35 18.97
C MET A 1 -17.48 -28.38 19.38
N VAL A 2 -16.23 -28.83 19.53
CA VAL A 2 -15.10 -27.91 19.73
C VAL A 2 -14.81 -27.22 18.40
N SER A 3 -14.48 -25.93 18.44
CA SER A 3 -14.11 -25.14 17.26
C SER A 3 -12.67 -24.67 17.37
N ASN A 4 -11.85 -24.96 16.35
CA ASN A 4 -10.44 -24.58 16.35
C ASN A 4 -10.30 -23.11 15.93
N GLU A 5 -9.59 -22.29 16.73
CA GLU A 5 -9.22 -20.94 16.31
C GLU A 5 -8.02 -21.01 15.35
N VAL A 6 -8.22 -20.59 14.10
CA VAL A 6 -7.20 -20.58 13.05
C VAL A 6 -6.86 -19.14 12.71
N TYR A 7 -5.64 -18.71 12.99
CA TYR A 7 -5.12 -17.40 12.62
C TYR A 7 -4.42 -17.49 11.25
N LEU A 8 -5.00 -16.84 10.25
CA LEU A 8 -4.50 -16.88 8.87
C LEU A 8 -3.36 -15.88 8.68
N LEU A 9 -2.22 -16.36 8.20
CA LEU A 9 -1.00 -15.60 7.92
C LEU A 9 -0.63 -15.73 6.43
N PRO A 10 -1.09 -14.83 5.56
CA PRO A 10 -0.61 -14.79 4.19
C PRO A 10 0.86 -14.36 4.14
N LEU A 11 1.65 -15.01 3.27
CA LEU A 11 3.03 -14.60 2.97
C LEU A 11 3.13 -14.04 1.54
N LYS A 12 4.01 -13.06 1.36
CA LYS A 12 4.36 -12.46 0.06
C LYS A 12 5.34 -13.34 -0.72
N ASP A 13 5.66 -12.94 -1.95
CA ASP A 13 6.56 -13.69 -2.84
C ASP A 13 8.04 -13.75 -2.39
N ASP A 14 8.41 -12.94 -1.40
CA ASP A 14 9.72 -13.00 -0.70
C ASP A 14 9.69 -13.86 0.58
N GLY A 15 8.50 -14.30 1.02
CA GLY A 15 8.27 -15.04 2.27
C GLY A 15 7.99 -14.18 3.50
N SER A 16 7.94 -12.85 3.37
CA SER A 16 7.56 -11.96 4.47
C SER A 16 6.04 -12.00 4.73
N PRO A 17 5.57 -11.67 5.95
CA PRO A 17 4.14 -11.48 6.23
C PRO A 17 3.48 -10.45 5.32
N ASP A 18 2.27 -10.74 4.81
CA ASP A 18 1.36 -9.70 4.29
C ASP A 18 0.53 -9.04 5.41
N VAL A 19 1.25 -8.61 6.45
CA VAL A 19 0.73 -7.84 7.59
C VAL A 19 1.74 -6.74 7.88
N SER A 20 1.28 -5.53 8.18
CA SER A 20 2.16 -4.42 8.53
C SER A 20 2.77 -4.58 9.93
N GLY A 21 3.99 -4.06 10.12
CA GLY A 21 4.74 -4.16 11.37
C GLY A 21 5.63 -5.41 11.47
N GLY A 22 6.49 -5.45 12.50
CA GLY A 22 7.50 -6.51 12.67
C GLY A 22 7.13 -7.62 13.66
N TYR A 23 6.04 -7.49 14.41
CA TYR A 23 5.59 -8.48 15.40
C TYR A 23 4.10 -8.77 15.26
N ILE A 24 3.74 -10.04 15.37
CA ILE A 24 2.38 -10.54 15.32
C ILE A 24 1.98 -11.00 16.73
N TYR A 25 0.91 -10.42 17.28
CA TYR A 25 0.36 -10.77 18.59
C TYR A 25 -0.93 -11.57 18.41
N LEU A 26 -0.95 -12.80 18.96
CA LEU A 26 -2.09 -13.70 18.92
C LEU A 26 -2.60 -13.95 20.35
N THR A 27 -3.84 -13.56 20.63
CA THR A 27 -4.47 -13.73 21.95
C THR A 27 -5.55 -14.82 21.85
N PRO A 28 -5.39 -15.98 22.49
CA PRO A 28 -6.41 -17.04 22.45
C PRO A 28 -7.69 -16.58 23.15
N LYS A 29 -8.86 -16.86 22.57
CA LYS A 29 -10.17 -16.54 23.20
C LYS A 29 -10.69 -17.66 24.11
N GLY A 30 -9.90 -18.72 24.35
CA GLY A 30 -10.23 -19.85 25.20
C GLY A 30 -8.99 -20.64 25.63
N THR A 31 -9.20 -21.81 26.25
CA THR A 31 -8.14 -22.69 26.76
C THR A 31 -7.58 -23.67 25.72
N GLU A 32 -8.15 -23.73 24.53
CA GLU A 32 -7.72 -24.63 23.46
C GLU A 32 -6.51 -24.08 22.68
N PRO A 33 -5.64 -24.95 22.11
CA PRO A 33 -4.56 -24.53 21.24
C PRO A 33 -5.05 -23.73 20.03
N ILE A 34 -4.40 -22.61 19.75
CA ILE A 34 -4.62 -21.83 18.52
C ILE A 34 -3.78 -22.42 17.39
N ILE A 35 -4.24 -22.27 16.15
CA ILE A 35 -3.51 -22.72 14.95
C ILE A 35 -3.06 -21.47 14.17
N VAL A 36 -1.80 -21.42 13.75
CA VAL A 36 -1.35 -20.45 12.73
C VAL A 36 -1.36 -21.15 11.38
N ARG A 37 -2.11 -20.62 10.42
CA ARG A 37 -2.18 -21.12 9.04
C ARG A 37 -1.39 -20.19 8.13
N PHE A 38 -0.19 -20.61 7.76
CA PHE A 38 0.60 -19.95 6.73
C PHE A 38 -0.05 -20.21 5.37
N ALA A 39 -0.40 -19.14 4.65
CA ALA A 39 -0.97 -19.20 3.32
C ALA A 39 0.04 -18.64 2.31
N ILE A 40 0.53 -19.51 1.43
CA ILE A 40 1.57 -19.21 0.44
C ILE A 40 0.97 -19.43 -0.95
N GLU A 41 1.13 -18.50 -1.90
CA GLU A 41 0.68 -18.78 -3.26
C GLU A 41 1.53 -19.91 -3.86
N GLY A 42 0.90 -20.98 -4.35
CA GLY A 42 1.64 -22.17 -4.83
C GLY A 42 2.51 -21.92 -6.05
N THR A 43 2.35 -20.79 -6.73
CA THR A 43 3.21 -20.33 -7.83
C THR A 43 4.50 -19.65 -7.36
N SER A 44 4.62 -19.31 -6.07
CA SER A 44 5.56 -18.30 -5.57
C SER A 44 7.04 -18.63 -5.80
N SER A 45 7.87 -17.60 -5.90
CA SER A 45 9.33 -17.68 -5.90
C SER A 45 9.87 -18.47 -4.71
N ILE A 46 9.27 -18.32 -3.51
CA ILE A 46 9.72 -19.07 -2.32
C ILE A 46 9.48 -20.57 -2.42
N CYS A 47 8.64 -21.03 -3.33
CA CYS A 47 8.39 -22.47 -3.53
C CYS A 47 9.49 -23.14 -4.38
N ARG A 48 10.42 -22.39 -4.98
CA ARG A 48 11.54 -22.96 -5.77
C ARG A 48 12.60 -23.59 -4.87
N GLU A 49 12.60 -24.92 -4.81
CA GLU A 49 13.40 -25.70 -3.84
C GLU A 49 13.12 -25.24 -2.39
N GLY A 50 11.84 -24.88 -2.15
CA GLY A 50 11.39 -24.07 -1.01
C GLY A 50 11.14 -24.83 0.29
N SER A 51 11.31 -24.15 1.41
CA SER A 51 10.95 -24.65 2.74
C SER A 51 10.58 -23.52 3.69
N LEU A 52 9.49 -23.71 4.44
CA LEU A 52 9.11 -22.88 5.59
C LEU A 52 9.71 -23.51 6.85
N TRP A 53 10.39 -22.71 7.67
CA TRP A 53 11.01 -23.13 8.92
C TRP A 53 10.34 -22.43 10.09
N VAL A 54 9.92 -23.17 11.13
CA VAL A 54 9.35 -22.59 12.36
C VAL A 54 9.96 -23.20 13.62
N ASN A 55 10.16 -22.40 14.68
CA ASN A 55 10.57 -22.90 15.99
C ASN A 55 9.39 -23.16 16.95
N ILE A 56 8.16 -23.27 16.42
CA ILE A 56 6.98 -23.70 17.18
C ILE A 56 7.15 -25.21 17.50
N PRO A 57 7.18 -25.61 18.78
CA PRO A 57 7.40 -27.00 19.19
C PRO A 57 6.16 -27.87 18.93
N GLU A 58 6.34 -29.18 18.90
CA GLU A 58 5.24 -30.16 18.83
C GLU A 58 4.59 -30.37 20.20
N LYS A 59 3.42 -31.02 20.22
CA LYS A 59 2.66 -31.25 21.46
C LYS A 59 3.46 -32.09 22.47
N GLY A 60 3.99 -31.45 23.49
CA GLY A 60 4.80 -32.09 24.53
C GLY A 60 6.32 -32.00 24.32
N ALA A 61 6.78 -31.34 23.25
CA ALA A 61 8.19 -30.99 23.09
C ALA A 61 8.52 -29.67 23.83
N GLU A 62 9.76 -29.54 24.28
CA GLU A 62 10.28 -28.31 24.87
C GLU A 62 10.57 -27.25 23.78
N PHE A 63 10.49 -25.96 24.13
CA PHE A 63 10.80 -24.87 23.21
C PHE A 63 12.29 -24.50 23.26
N GLN A 64 12.97 -24.63 22.13
CA GLN A 64 14.34 -24.16 21.92
C GLN A 64 14.33 -23.09 20.82
N ARG A 65 14.90 -21.91 21.09
CA ARG A 65 14.76 -20.70 20.24
C ARG A 65 15.39 -20.88 18.86
N ASP A 66 16.46 -21.64 18.80
CA ASP A 66 17.33 -21.94 17.66
C ASP A 66 16.98 -23.27 16.95
N GLN A 67 16.05 -24.06 17.50
CA GLN A 67 15.59 -25.31 16.90
C GLN A 67 14.38 -25.07 15.99
N PHE A 68 14.56 -25.18 14.68
CA PHE A 68 13.49 -25.02 13.68
C PHE A 68 13.09 -26.36 13.05
N ARG A 69 11.79 -26.54 12.83
CA ARG A 69 11.20 -27.66 12.07
C ARG A 69 10.95 -27.23 10.62
N GLU A 70 11.30 -28.10 9.68
CA GLU A 70 11.15 -27.86 8.24
C GLU A 70 9.78 -28.31 7.72
N PHE A 71 9.15 -27.46 6.90
CA PHE A 71 7.98 -27.79 6.09
C PHE A 71 8.30 -27.51 4.61
N LYS A 72 8.48 -28.57 3.81
CA LYS A 72 8.76 -28.44 2.37
C LYS A 72 7.59 -27.77 1.65
N LEU A 73 7.91 -26.90 0.69
CA LEU A 73 6.94 -26.22 -0.17
C LEU A 73 6.86 -26.95 -1.52
N GLU A 74 5.72 -27.58 -1.81
CA GLU A 74 5.42 -28.15 -3.14
C GLU A 74 4.69 -27.10 -4.00
N PRO A 75 5.27 -26.63 -5.13
CA PRO A 75 4.58 -25.68 -6.00
C PRO A 75 3.27 -26.23 -6.59
N ASP A 76 2.18 -25.46 -6.47
CA ASP A 76 0.90 -25.71 -7.12
C ASP A 76 0.46 -24.46 -7.88
N PHE A 77 0.50 -24.52 -9.20
CA PHE A 77 0.22 -23.35 -10.04
C PHE A 77 -1.26 -22.94 -10.07
N ASN A 78 -2.15 -23.75 -9.48
CA ASN A 78 -3.58 -23.49 -9.42
C ASN A 78 -4.10 -23.19 -8.00
N ARG A 79 -3.30 -23.33 -6.94
CA ARG A 79 -3.80 -23.32 -5.55
C ARG A 79 -2.86 -22.62 -4.56
N THR A 80 -3.42 -22.18 -3.44
CA THR A 80 -2.67 -21.73 -2.26
C THR A 80 -2.19 -22.94 -1.46
N ILE A 81 -0.94 -22.93 -1.01
CA ILE A 81 -0.38 -23.89 -0.06
C ILE A 81 -0.77 -23.43 1.36
N GLU A 82 -1.37 -24.31 2.17
CA GLU A 82 -1.83 -23.99 3.53
C GLU A 82 -1.14 -24.85 4.60
N ILE A 83 -0.15 -24.29 5.28
CA ILE A 83 0.57 -24.98 6.36
C ILE A 83 -0.01 -24.55 7.70
N SER A 84 -0.77 -25.45 8.32
CA SER A 84 -1.43 -25.23 9.62
C SER A 84 -0.57 -25.77 10.76
N ILE A 85 -0.18 -24.91 11.71
CA ILE A 85 0.75 -25.24 12.80
C ILE A 85 0.10 -24.88 14.14
N PRO A 86 -0.21 -25.86 15.02
CA PRO A 86 -0.80 -25.59 16.32
C PRO A 86 0.23 -25.03 17.30
N ILE A 87 -0.19 -24.05 18.12
CA ILE A 87 0.55 -23.47 19.22
C ILE A 87 -0.07 -23.99 20.52
N HIS A 88 0.67 -24.84 21.23
CA HIS A 88 0.20 -25.50 22.46
C HIS A 88 0.56 -24.75 23.76
N SER A 89 1.36 -23.69 23.66
CA SER A 89 1.88 -22.92 24.80
C SER A 89 2.20 -21.48 24.37
N ALA A 90 2.07 -20.52 25.30
CA ALA A 90 2.41 -19.13 25.03
C ALA A 90 3.93 -18.95 24.93
N GLY A 91 4.40 -18.20 23.94
CA GLY A 91 5.83 -18.00 23.69
C GLY A 91 6.11 -17.01 22.57
N ALA A 92 7.40 -16.69 22.38
CA ALA A 92 7.88 -15.78 21.33
C ALA A 92 8.53 -16.60 20.20
N PHE A 93 7.70 -17.07 19.28
CA PHE A 93 8.09 -17.90 18.14
C PHE A 93 8.61 -17.07 16.95
N ALA A 94 9.35 -17.73 16.07
CA ALA A 94 9.89 -17.17 14.84
C ALA A 94 9.71 -18.16 13.67
N PHE A 95 9.69 -17.61 12.47
CA PHE A 95 9.76 -18.38 11.23
C PHE A 95 10.69 -17.71 10.23
N TYR A 96 11.18 -18.47 9.26
CA TYR A 96 11.84 -17.96 8.06
C TYR A 96 11.58 -18.90 6.88
N THR A 97 11.89 -18.43 5.67
CA THR A 97 11.81 -19.22 4.45
C THR A 97 13.20 -19.45 3.88
N THR A 98 13.44 -20.63 3.31
CA THR A 98 14.64 -20.90 2.50
C THR A 98 14.19 -21.32 1.12
N TYR A 99 14.70 -20.65 0.10
CA TYR A 99 14.36 -20.91 -1.29
C TYR A 99 15.54 -20.53 -2.19
N LYS A 100 15.49 -20.98 -3.43
CA LYS A 100 16.52 -20.73 -4.42
C LYS A 100 16.04 -19.67 -5.39
N ALA A 101 16.63 -18.47 -5.31
CA ALA A 101 16.26 -17.32 -6.14
C ALA A 101 16.08 -17.70 -7.62
N LEU A 102 14.95 -17.28 -8.20
CA LEU A 102 14.61 -17.56 -9.59
C LEU A 102 15.65 -16.88 -10.50
N PRO A 103 16.32 -17.61 -11.41
CA PRO A 103 17.34 -17.01 -12.26
C PRO A 103 16.69 -16.01 -13.22
N ASP A 104 17.47 -15.04 -13.69
CA ASP A 104 17.11 -14.31 -14.91
C ASP A 104 16.91 -15.28 -16.06
N LEU A 105 16.12 -14.88 -17.05
CA LEU A 105 15.87 -15.73 -18.23
C LEU A 105 17.19 -16.10 -18.96
N ASP A 106 18.21 -15.25 -18.76
CA ASP A 106 19.55 -15.30 -19.37
C ASP A 106 20.75 -15.52 -18.38
N ASN A 107 20.56 -15.49 -17.04
CA ASN A 107 21.46 -15.90 -15.89
C ASN A 107 22.37 -14.89 -15.08
N THR A 108 22.47 -15.14 -13.74
CA THR A 108 23.63 -15.06 -12.76
C THR A 108 24.06 -13.82 -11.87
N ASN A 109 23.73 -13.87 -10.54
CA ASN A 109 24.47 -13.55 -9.26
C ASN A 109 24.83 -12.10 -8.70
N THR A 110 25.20 -11.98 -7.39
CA THR A 110 25.03 -10.81 -6.44
C THR A 110 26.13 -10.58 -5.31
N ALA A 111 26.16 -9.42 -4.56
CA ALA A 111 27.03 -9.12 -3.33
C ALA A 111 26.70 -7.81 -2.46
N THR A 112 27.33 -7.55 -1.27
CA THR A 112 27.06 -6.44 -0.24
C THR A 112 28.30 -5.84 0.61
N ILE A 113 28.15 -5.02 1.71
CA ILE A 113 29.07 -3.90 2.25
C ILE A 113 29.15 -3.67 3.84
N GLU A 114 30.20 -3.04 4.51
CA GLU A 114 30.14 -2.19 5.81
C GLU A 114 31.42 -1.34 6.34
N THR A 115 31.44 -0.64 7.55
CA THR A 115 32.38 0.52 8.00
C THR A 115 32.62 0.85 9.57
N THR A 116 33.53 1.79 10.07
CA THR A 116 33.53 2.56 11.44
C THR A 116 34.62 3.71 11.81
N LYS A 117 34.80 4.24 13.10
CA LYS A 117 35.21 5.67 13.53
C LYS A 117 35.94 6.05 14.94
N SER A 118 35.94 7.33 15.48
CA SER A 118 36.87 7.99 16.54
C SER A 118 36.51 9.35 17.35
N PRO A 119 36.88 9.67 18.68
CA PRO A 119 36.91 11.04 19.39
C PRO A 119 37.94 11.44 20.60
N VAL A 120 37.86 12.64 21.31
CA VAL A 120 38.93 13.39 22.18
C VAL A 120 38.52 13.92 23.66
N LYS A 121 39.18 14.92 24.33
CA LYS A 121 38.90 15.70 25.65
C LYS A 121 39.69 17.09 25.73
N ASP A 122 39.92 18.01 26.73
CA ASP A 122 39.79 18.24 28.24
C ASP A 122 39.84 19.77 28.71
N LEU A 123 39.92 20.17 30.04
CA LEU A 123 39.47 21.54 30.56
C LEU A 123 40.29 22.46 31.57
N ALA A 124 40.76 22.06 32.77
CA ALA A 124 40.80 22.91 34.00
C ALA A 124 41.68 24.21 34.09
N ASN A 125 42.46 24.60 33.08
CA ASN A 125 43.58 25.58 33.21
C ASN A 125 43.18 27.08 33.12
N HIS A 126 41.94 27.45 33.49
CA HIS A 126 41.31 28.69 32.97
C HIS A 126 40.72 29.65 34.02
N GLY A 127 41.06 29.52 35.30
CA GLY A 127 40.83 30.57 36.32
C GLY A 127 39.37 30.89 36.66
N LEU A 128 38.43 30.01 36.29
CA LEU A 128 37.00 30.14 36.57
C LEU A 128 36.69 29.78 38.05
N PRO A 129 35.68 30.40 38.68
CA PRO A 129 35.39 30.16 40.09
C PRO A 129 34.88 28.73 40.33
N THR A 130 35.46 28.07 41.32
CA THR A 130 35.15 26.68 41.70
C THR A 130 34.13 26.58 42.84
N THR A 131 33.50 27.66 43.27
CA THR A 131 32.40 27.65 44.24
C THR A 131 31.33 28.64 43.76
N LEU A 132 30.05 28.30 43.97
CA LEU A 132 28.91 29.07 43.48
C LEU A 132 27.98 29.43 44.64
N ASP A 133 28.10 30.66 45.14
CA ASP A 133 27.25 31.19 46.22
C ASP A 133 26.07 32.03 45.68
N SER A 134 26.10 32.39 44.39
CA SER A 134 25.06 33.20 43.73
C SER A 134 24.81 32.79 42.27
N VAL A 135 23.68 33.24 41.71
CA VAL A 135 23.39 33.10 40.28
C VAL A 135 24.40 33.88 39.42
N ASP A 136 24.92 35.00 39.90
CA ASP A 136 25.94 35.79 39.17
C ASP A 136 27.27 35.02 39.06
N ASP A 137 27.63 34.20 40.06
CA ASP A 137 28.80 33.32 39.98
C ASP A 137 28.58 32.19 38.98
N LEU A 138 27.35 31.65 38.90
CA LEU A 138 27.00 30.69 37.85
C LEU A 138 27.05 31.34 36.46
N VAL A 139 26.62 32.59 36.30
CA VAL A 139 26.76 33.34 35.04
C VAL A 139 28.24 33.50 34.66
N LYS A 140 29.15 33.76 35.62
CA LYS A 140 30.61 33.78 35.37
C LYS A 140 31.13 32.42 34.90
N VAL A 141 30.72 31.31 35.53
CA VAL A 141 31.09 29.96 35.08
C VAL A 141 30.52 29.65 33.70
N MET A 142 29.26 30.01 33.41
CA MET A 142 28.65 29.76 32.10
C MET A 142 29.26 30.62 30.99
N ALA A 143 29.68 31.86 31.28
CA ALA A 143 30.49 32.66 30.37
C ALA A 143 31.87 32.01 30.11
N GLY A 144 32.48 31.44 31.16
CA GLY A 144 33.69 30.62 31.06
C GLY A 144 33.50 29.34 30.24
N VAL A 145 32.39 28.62 30.41
CA VAL A 145 32.04 27.47 29.56
C VAL A 145 31.86 27.89 28.11
N LYS A 146 31.23 29.04 27.85
CA LYS A 146 31.06 29.57 26.49
C LYS A 146 32.39 29.91 25.80
N THR A 147 33.31 30.56 26.51
CA THR A 147 34.61 31.01 25.96
C THR A 147 35.67 29.90 25.97
N GLU A 148 35.85 29.23 27.10
CA GLU A 148 36.95 28.29 27.33
C GLU A 148 36.64 26.87 26.88
N VAL A 149 35.37 26.51 26.71
CA VAL A 149 34.94 25.16 26.33
C VAL A 149 34.26 25.17 24.97
N ILE A 150 33.07 25.78 24.82
CA ILE A 150 32.27 25.71 23.59
C ILE A 150 33.00 26.34 22.39
N ALA A 151 33.57 27.55 22.56
CA ALA A 151 34.31 28.20 21.49
C ALA A 151 35.64 27.48 21.16
N LYS A 152 36.44 27.08 22.16
CA LYS A 152 37.71 26.36 21.93
C LYS A 152 37.52 24.96 21.34
N LEU A 153 36.45 24.25 21.72
CA LEU A 153 36.09 22.98 21.11
C LEU A 153 35.67 23.13 19.64
N ARG A 154 35.42 24.36 19.14
CA ARG A 154 35.02 24.66 17.75
C ARG A 154 33.91 23.71 17.29
N LEU A 155 32.85 23.57 18.11
CA LEU A 155 31.82 22.54 17.89
C LEU A 155 31.05 22.74 16.57
N TRP A 156 31.03 23.95 16.01
CA TRP A 156 30.48 24.26 14.68
C TRP A 156 31.10 23.42 13.56
N GLU A 157 32.36 22.99 13.68
CA GLU A 157 33.04 22.11 12.71
C GLU A 157 32.35 20.76 12.49
N TYR A 158 31.58 20.28 13.45
CA TYR A 158 30.82 19.04 13.31
C TYR A 158 29.54 19.24 12.46
N TYR A 159 29.17 20.49 12.17
CA TYR A 159 28.00 20.92 11.41
C TYR A 159 28.35 21.49 10.02
N VAL A 160 29.50 22.13 9.85
CA VAL A 160 29.86 22.84 8.61
C VAL A 160 30.73 22.02 7.64
N ILE A 161 30.86 22.50 6.40
CA ILE A 161 31.96 22.16 5.50
C ILE A 161 33.21 23.01 5.80
N GLU A 162 34.39 22.57 5.33
CA GLU A 162 35.64 23.33 5.48
C GLU A 162 35.88 24.10 4.18
N ILE A 163 35.62 25.40 4.19
CA ILE A 163 35.40 26.21 2.98
C ILE A 163 36.63 26.20 2.06
N GLU A 164 37.84 26.30 2.61
CA GLU A 164 39.07 26.38 1.82
C GLU A 164 39.38 25.02 1.17
N ARG A 165 39.37 23.94 1.95
CA ARG A 165 39.50 22.54 1.48
C ARG A 165 38.48 22.19 0.41
N ASP A 166 37.20 22.48 0.66
CA ASP A 166 36.12 22.14 -0.26
C ASP A 166 36.18 22.99 -1.54
N ALA A 167 36.57 24.27 -1.45
CA ALA A 167 36.81 25.11 -2.61
C ALA A 167 38.01 24.62 -3.45
N ASP A 168 39.14 24.32 -2.83
CA ASP A 168 40.34 23.81 -3.51
C ASP A 168 40.08 22.45 -4.18
N ALA A 169 39.40 21.52 -3.48
CA ALA A 169 39.05 20.22 -4.04
C ALA A 169 38.14 20.34 -5.27
N VAL A 170 37.17 21.26 -5.23
CA VAL A 170 36.26 21.55 -6.35
C VAL A 170 36.99 22.23 -7.51
N VAL A 171 37.87 23.22 -7.25
CA VAL A 171 38.62 23.92 -8.29
C VAL A 171 39.60 22.98 -8.99
N GLU A 172 40.28 22.08 -8.26
CA GLU A 172 41.13 21.06 -8.87
C GLU A 172 40.32 19.97 -9.60
N ALA A 173 39.11 19.63 -9.14
CA ALA A 173 38.21 18.74 -9.88
C ALA A 173 37.73 19.39 -11.20
N TRP A 174 37.43 20.69 -11.19
CA TRP A 174 37.06 21.47 -12.37
C TRP A 174 38.24 21.62 -13.36
N ALA A 175 39.41 21.99 -12.87
CA ALA A 175 40.63 22.10 -13.67
C ALA A 175 41.06 20.76 -14.30
N ALA A 176 40.88 19.65 -13.57
CA ALA A 176 41.09 18.30 -14.09
C ALA A 176 39.93 17.77 -14.97
N ASN A 177 38.91 18.59 -15.26
CA ASN A 177 37.68 18.24 -15.99
C ASN A 177 36.93 17.00 -15.42
N LYS A 178 37.09 16.72 -14.12
CA LYS A 178 36.46 15.59 -13.38
C LYS A 178 35.03 15.94 -12.94
N ILE A 179 34.19 16.33 -13.89
CA ILE A 179 32.83 16.83 -13.68
C ILE A 179 31.84 15.66 -13.52
N SER A 180 30.84 15.83 -12.64
CA SER A 180 29.69 14.92 -12.53
C SER A 180 28.43 15.74 -12.32
N PHE A 181 27.48 15.65 -13.24
CA PHE A 181 26.16 16.25 -13.06
C PHE A 181 25.31 15.33 -12.18
N PRO A 182 24.48 15.87 -11.26
CA PRO A 182 23.55 15.07 -10.47
C PRO A 182 22.40 14.55 -11.34
N GLU A 183 21.63 13.61 -10.81
CA GLU A 183 20.44 13.06 -11.48
C GLU A 183 19.36 14.16 -11.64
N GLY A 184 18.84 14.33 -12.86
CA GLY A 184 18.05 15.50 -13.27
C GLY A 184 18.88 16.72 -13.73
N GLY A 185 20.21 16.67 -13.63
CA GLY A 185 21.12 17.74 -14.04
C GLY A 185 20.87 19.04 -13.26
N PHE A 186 20.86 20.17 -13.97
CA PHE A 186 20.39 21.46 -13.44
C PHE A 186 18.87 21.68 -13.64
N GLY A 187 18.14 20.68 -14.16
CA GLY A 187 16.75 20.81 -14.61
C GLY A 187 15.79 19.91 -13.83
N GLY A 188 15.74 20.07 -12.51
CA GLY A 188 14.73 19.49 -11.63
C GLY A 188 13.77 20.56 -11.12
N SER A 189 12.57 20.17 -10.67
CA SER A 189 11.53 21.07 -10.18
C SER A 189 12.00 21.93 -8.99
N GLY A 190 12.50 23.13 -9.28
CA GLY A 190 13.11 24.06 -8.33
C GLY A 190 14.20 24.93 -8.98
N PHE A 191 14.99 24.38 -9.91
CA PHE A 191 16.08 25.09 -10.59
C PHE A 191 15.91 24.98 -12.12
N GLY A 192 15.89 26.12 -12.81
CA GLY A 192 15.47 26.25 -14.21
C GLY A 192 16.53 25.93 -15.28
N GLY A 193 17.41 24.95 -15.06
CA GLY A 193 18.46 24.61 -16.02
C GLY A 193 19.72 25.49 -15.96
N LEU A 194 20.58 25.35 -16.98
CA LEU A 194 21.95 25.90 -16.97
C LEU A 194 22.00 27.44 -16.89
N GLU A 195 21.17 28.13 -17.67
CA GLU A 195 21.11 29.60 -17.61
C GLU A 195 20.41 30.10 -16.33
N ALA A 196 19.48 29.33 -15.74
CA ALA A 196 18.91 29.72 -14.46
C ALA A 196 19.96 29.66 -13.34
N ILE A 197 20.69 28.54 -13.18
CA ILE A 197 21.69 28.42 -12.10
C ILE A 197 22.85 29.42 -12.25
N LYS A 198 23.18 29.81 -13.49
CA LYS A 198 24.20 30.82 -13.81
C LYS A 198 23.77 32.24 -13.41
N ASN A 199 22.51 32.60 -13.60
CA ASN A 199 21.94 33.89 -13.24
C ASN A 199 21.31 33.93 -11.82
N ALA A 200 21.29 32.79 -11.11
CA ALA A 200 20.74 32.65 -9.77
C ALA A 200 21.57 33.36 -8.68
N SER A 201 20.98 33.59 -7.51
CA SER A 201 21.68 34.21 -6.39
C SER A 201 22.72 33.27 -5.75
N VAL A 202 23.62 33.83 -4.94
CA VAL A 202 24.60 33.04 -4.17
C VAL A 202 23.90 32.04 -3.25
N ALA A 203 22.77 32.41 -2.65
CA ALA A 203 21.97 31.56 -1.77
C ALA A 203 21.26 30.42 -2.52
N ASP A 204 20.84 30.65 -3.77
CA ASP A 204 20.26 29.62 -4.63
C ASP A 204 21.32 28.61 -5.10
N GLN A 205 22.49 29.13 -5.50
CA GLN A 205 23.67 28.33 -5.87
C GLN A 205 24.15 27.47 -4.69
N ALA A 206 24.12 28.02 -3.47
CA ALA A 206 24.37 27.28 -2.24
C ALA A 206 23.29 26.24 -1.92
N THR A 207 22.03 26.49 -2.26
CA THR A 207 20.91 25.55 -2.06
C THR A 207 21.01 24.36 -3.02
N PHE A 208 21.35 24.60 -4.29
CA PHE A 208 21.69 23.54 -5.24
C PHE A 208 22.82 22.63 -4.71
N LEU A 209 23.90 23.21 -4.15
CA LEU A 209 24.96 22.42 -3.54
C LEU A 209 24.46 21.63 -2.32
N ARG A 210 23.67 22.23 -1.42
CA ARG A 210 23.08 21.52 -0.26
C ARG A 210 22.24 20.31 -0.66
N GLU A 211 21.43 20.42 -1.70
CA GLU A 211 20.52 19.35 -2.12
C GLU A 211 21.17 18.27 -3.00
N LYS A 212 22.09 18.66 -3.88
CA LYS A 212 22.61 17.79 -4.96
C LYS A 212 24.13 17.58 -4.92
N GLY A 213 24.84 18.44 -4.20
CA GLY A 213 26.32 18.50 -4.18
C GLY A 213 26.96 18.13 -2.84
N MET A 214 26.21 17.81 -1.79
CA MET A 214 26.75 17.48 -0.47
C MET A 214 26.99 15.98 -0.27
N LEU A 215 28.03 15.64 0.50
CA LEU A 215 28.32 14.29 1.01
C LEU A 215 28.20 14.25 2.55
N ASN A 216 28.02 13.05 3.10
CA ASN A 216 28.09 12.75 4.53
C ASN A 216 27.10 13.55 5.42
N THR A 217 25.90 13.84 4.92
CA THR A 217 24.85 14.59 5.63
C THR A 217 23.99 13.74 6.59
N ASP A 218 24.15 12.41 6.56
CA ASP A 218 23.31 11.41 7.26
C ASP A 218 23.31 11.50 8.80
N ARG A 219 24.35 12.10 9.40
CA ARG A 219 24.52 12.30 10.85
C ARG A 219 25.67 13.26 11.16
N LEU A 220 25.65 13.83 12.37
CA LEU A 220 26.83 14.43 13.00
C LEU A 220 27.89 13.35 13.25
N GLY A 221 29.17 13.72 13.35
CA GLY A 221 30.25 12.73 13.40
C GLY A 221 31.62 13.29 13.78
N GLU A 222 32.54 13.30 12.84
CA GLU A 222 33.88 13.90 12.90
C GLU A 222 33.85 15.36 12.43
N ARG A 223 34.91 16.12 12.76
CA ARG A 223 35.07 17.51 12.32
C ARG A 223 35.15 17.57 10.80
N TYR A 224 34.40 18.50 10.20
CA TYR A 224 34.29 18.70 8.76
C TYR A 224 33.95 17.42 7.97
N ARG A 225 33.14 16.54 8.60
CA ARG A 225 32.58 15.33 7.98
C ARG A 225 31.77 15.66 6.72
N ARG A 226 30.87 16.63 6.87
CA ARG A 226 30.12 17.24 5.77
C ARG A 226 31.14 17.86 4.82
N MET A 227 30.97 17.61 3.52
CA MET A 227 31.88 18.09 2.46
C MET A 227 31.13 18.20 1.14
N VAL A 228 31.61 19.04 0.25
CA VAL A 228 31.09 19.17 -1.12
C VAL A 228 31.66 18.04 -1.96
N ASN A 229 30.83 17.37 -2.75
CA ASN A 229 31.25 16.44 -3.78
C ASN A 229 32.05 17.22 -4.84
N PRO A 230 33.38 17.02 -4.97
CA PRO A 230 34.20 17.88 -5.81
C PRO A 230 33.76 17.88 -7.28
N LYS A 231 33.20 16.77 -7.74
CA LYS A 231 32.72 16.60 -9.13
C LYS A 231 31.42 17.38 -9.41
N VAL A 232 30.57 17.57 -8.41
CA VAL A 232 29.31 18.34 -8.53
C VAL A 232 29.57 19.83 -8.32
N GLY A 233 30.46 20.20 -7.41
CA GLY A 233 30.98 21.57 -7.37
C GLY A 233 31.67 21.97 -8.69
N ALA A 234 32.42 21.04 -9.30
CA ALA A 234 33.02 21.26 -10.62
C ALA A 234 31.97 21.42 -11.73
N ALA A 235 30.81 20.77 -11.62
CA ALA A 235 29.68 21.03 -12.52
C ALA A 235 29.14 22.46 -12.36
N LEU A 236 29.00 22.96 -11.12
CA LEU A 236 28.59 24.34 -10.85
C LEU A 236 29.61 25.36 -11.38
N LEU A 237 30.92 25.16 -11.15
CA LEU A 237 31.96 25.99 -11.78
C LEU A 237 31.89 25.94 -13.31
N THR A 238 31.57 24.78 -13.89
CA THR A 238 31.38 24.64 -15.35
C THR A 238 30.19 25.45 -15.87
N ALA A 239 29.13 25.60 -15.08
CA ALA A 239 27.97 26.44 -15.43
C ALA A 239 28.27 27.94 -15.32
N LEU A 240 29.13 28.34 -14.38
CA LEU A 240 29.48 29.74 -14.12
C LEU A 240 30.59 30.25 -15.06
N PHE A 241 31.66 29.49 -15.23
CA PHE A 241 32.91 29.90 -15.89
C PHE A 241 33.24 29.10 -17.17
N GLY A 242 32.45 28.09 -17.54
CA GLY A 242 32.75 27.18 -18.64
C GLY A 242 33.74 26.06 -18.24
N ARG A 243 34.25 25.30 -19.22
CA ARG A 243 35.27 24.27 -18.95
C ARG A 243 36.66 24.91 -18.86
N PHE A 244 37.52 24.36 -18.00
CA PHE A 244 38.91 24.80 -17.91
C PHE A 244 39.72 24.31 -19.13
N GLU A 245 40.19 25.24 -19.97
CA GLU A 245 40.89 24.93 -21.24
C GLU A 245 42.43 24.87 -21.16
N GLY A 246 43.00 25.14 -19.98
CA GLY A 246 44.45 25.06 -19.72
C GLY A 246 45.15 26.42 -19.65
N ASP A 247 46.28 26.43 -18.93
CA ASP A 247 47.00 27.63 -18.51
C ASP A 247 47.78 28.29 -19.68
N LYS A 248 47.08 29.13 -20.46
CA LYS A 248 47.66 29.98 -21.53
C LYS A 248 47.66 31.47 -21.19
N SER A 249 47.08 31.84 -20.07
CA SER A 249 47.05 33.19 -19.51
C SER A 249 46.89 33.09 -18.00
N ASN A 250 47.69 33.87 -17.26
CA ASN A 250 47.75 34.06 -15.81
C ASN A 250 46.68 33.34 -14.96
N SER A 251 47.12 32.78 -13.83
CA SER A 251 46.35 32.04 -12.81
C SER A 251 45.13 32.75 -12.15
N ALA A 252 44.72 33.91 -12.67
CA ALA A 252 43.53 34.65 -12.25
C ALA A 252 42.25 33.82 -12.39
N ASP A 253 42.04 33.09 -13.49
CA ASP A 253 40.79 32.35 -13.74
C ASP A 253 40.47 31.33 -12.62
N ARG A 254 41.48 30.59 -12.15
CA ARG A 254 41.33 29.69 -10.99
C ARG A 254 41.08 30.47 -9.70
N ALA A 255 41.75 31.61 -9.50
CA ALA A 255 41.59 32.43 -8.31
C ALA A 255 40.21 33.10 -8.23
N GLU A 256 39.65 33.54 -9.36
CA GLU A 256 38.30 34.10 -9.46
C GLU A 256 37.23 33.02 -9.29
N ALA A 257 37.38 31.86 -9.95
CA ALA A 257 36.50 30.72 -9.75
C ALA A 257 36.50 30.24 -8.29
N ARG A 258 37.68 30.16 -7.65
CA ARG A 258 37.83 29.87 -6.21
C ARG A 258 37.17 30.93 -5.34
N SER A 259 37.41 32.22 -5.61
CA SER A 259 36.84 33.33 -4.84
C SER A 259 35.31 33.35 -4.93
N ARG A 260 34.73 33.17 -6.13
CA ARG A 260 33.28 33.04 -6.29
C ARG A 260 32.73 31.81 -5.56
N LEU A 261 33.46 30.69 -5.58
CA LEU A 261 33.04 29.48 -4.89
C LEU A 261 33.08 29.64 -3.36
N VAL A 262 34.13 30.23 -2.78
CA VAL A 262 34.23 30.52 -1.34
C VAL A 262 32.97 31.26 -0.85
N ASN A 263 32.56 32.33 -1.54
CA ASN A 263 31.32 33.06 -1.22
C ASN A 263 30.05 32.19 -1.28
N ILE A 264 29.99 31.20 -2.19
CA ILE A 264 28.88 30.23 -2.26
C ILE A 264 28.97 29.23 -1.10
N LEU A 265 30.17 28.82 -0.68
CA LEU A 265 30.38 27.87 0.41
C LEU A 265 30.14 28.47 1.81
N ASP A 266 30.38 29.77 2.00
CA ASP A 266 29.88 30.54 3.15
C ASP A 266 28.35 30.46 3.23
N GLU A 267 27.65 30.75 2.13
CA GLU A 267 26.19 30.62 2.05
C GLU A 267 25.71 29.16 2.19
N VAL A 268 26.49 28.14 1.78
CA VAL A 268 26.20 26.72 2.07
C VAL A 268 26.15 26.49 3.57
N ASN A 269 27.08 27.07 4.32
CA ASN A 269 27.22 26.91 5.77
C ASN A 269 26.22 27.72 6.61
N LEU A 270 25.62 28.80 6.09
CA LEU A 270 24.72 29.67 6.87
C LEU A 270 23.58 28.92 7.62
N PRO A 271 22.88 27.91 7.05
CA PRO A 271 21.90 27.12 7.79
C PRO A 271 22.53 26.18 8.83
N TYR A 272 23.76 25.71 8.61
CA TYR A 272 24.47 24.83 9.54
C TYR A 272 25.05 25.60 10.73
N TYR A 273 25.42 26.88 10.56
CA TYR A 273 25.69 27.78 11.68
C TYR A 273 24.42 28.00 12.52
N LYS A 274 23.25 28.23 11.89
CA LYS A 274 21.97 28.33 12.63
C LYS A 274 21.57 27.03 13.34
N GLU A 275 21.84 25.88 12.74
CA GLU A 275 21.69 24.55 13.36
C GLU A 275 22.56 24.41 14.62
N TYR A 276 23.82 24.85 14.53
CA TYR A 276 24.77 24.91 15.63
C TYR A 276 24.37 25.91 16.72
N ASP A 277 23.92 27.12 16.37
CA ASP A 277 23.55 28.17 17.32
C ASP A 277 22.34 27.75 18.18
N VAL A 278 21.36 27.07 17.59
CA VAL A 278 20.22 26.49 18.31
C VAL A 278 20.66 25.38 19.25
N ASP A 279 21.46 24.43 18.77
CA ASP A 279 21.98 23.34 19.62
C ASP A 279 22.86 23.89 20.76
N VAL A 280 23.65 24.95 20.54
CA VAL A 280 24.48 25.61 21.58
C VAL A 280 23.66 26.43 22.57
N ALA A 281 22.61 27.12 22.13
CA ALA A 281 21.71 27.83 23.04
C ALA A 281 21.06 26.85 24.02
N GLU A 282 20.56 25.72 23.52
CA GLU A 282 19.98 24.65 24.33
C GLU A 282 21.02 24.03 25.28
N ILE A 283 22.24 23.71 24.81
CA ILE A 283 23.33 23.24 25.68
C ILE A 283 23.56 24.22 26.83
N LEU A 284 23.67 25.53 26.56
CA LEU A 284 23.96 26.52 27.59
C LEU A 284 22.82 26.69 28.59
N ASP A 285 21.55 26.65 28.16
CA ASP A 285 20.40 26.73 29.07
C ASP A 285 20.25 25.46 29.92
N GLN A 286 20.39 24.28 29.32
CA GLN A 286 20.36 23.00 30.03
C GLN A 286 21.51 22.84 31.03
N LEU A 287 22.70 23.36 30.71
CA LEU A 287 23.84 23.42 31.63
C LEU A 287 23.60 24.42 32.76
N PHE A 288 23.08 25.61 32.45
CA PHE A 288 22.73 26.62 33.46
C PHE A 288 21.67 26.09 34.42
N ASN A 289 20.54 25.60 33.90
CA ASN A 289 19.44 25.08 34.71
C ASN A 289 19.84 23.83 35.52
N ARG A 290 20.64 22.90 34.96
CA ARG A 290 21.16 21.76 35.74
C ARG A 290 22.12 22.20 36.84
N THR A 291 23.05 23.11 36.55
CA THR A 291 24.03 23.58 37.54
C THR A 291 23.37 24.40 38.64
N LYS A 292 22.43 25.28 38.28
CA LYS A 292 21.57 26.04 39.19
C LYS A 292 20.82 25.07 40.11
N TYR A 293 20.19 24.02 39.56
CA TYR A 293 19.55 22.99 40.36
C TYR A 293 20.52 22.28 41.32
N VAL A 294 21.68 21.79 40.85
CA VAL A 294 22.56 20.98 41.72
C VAL A 294 23.43 21.78 42.71
N ARG A 295 23.53 23.11 42.57
CA ARG A 295 24.34 23.98 43.45
C ARG A 295 23.52 25.05 44.20
N LEU A 296 22.60 25.73 43.51
CA LEU A 296 21.99 26.99 43.97
C LEU A 296 20.54 26.87 44.42
N ASP A 297 19.70 26.07 43.76
CA ASP A 297 18.26 25.99 44.09
C ASP A 297 18.01 25.28 45.43
N ASP A 298 17.08 25.81 46.24
CA ASP A 298 16.78 25.30 47.59
C ASP A 298 16.18 23.88 47.63
N ASN A 299 15.60 23.43 46.51
CA ASN A 299 15.05 22.09 46.35
C ASN A 299 16.05 21.10 45.70
N GLY A 300 17.29 21.53 45.45
CA GLY A 300 18.35 20.73 44.85
C GLY A 300 19.38 20.22 45.86
N PRO A 301 20.33 19.36 45.42
CA PRO A 301 21.29 18.69 46.29
C PRO A 301 22.40 19.57 46.91
N LYS A 302 22.48 20.87 46.58
CA LYS A 302 23.47 21.85 47.13
C LYS A 302 24.90 21.29 47.18
N LEU A 303 25.37 20.67 46.09
CA LEU A 303 26.73 20.13 45.99
C LEU A 303 27.75 21.27 46.15
N GLY A 304 28.86 20.99 46.83
CA GLY A 304 29.84 22.00 47.27
C GLY A 304 30.71 22.60 46.14
N PRO A 305 32.05 22.65 46.27
CA PRO A 305 32.90 23.17 45.20
C PRO A 305 32.84 22.30 43.93
N ILE A 306 33.21 22.91 42.80
CA ILE A 306 33.43 22.29 41.50
C ILE A 306 34.87 21.78 41.49
N ASP A 307 35.04 20.48 41.67
CA ASP A 307 36.33 19.79 41.70
C ASP A 307 36.28 18.46 40.93
N GLU A 308 37.35 17.67 40.90
CA GLU A 308 37.37 16.37 40.20
C GLU A 308 36.39 15.34 40.76
N LYS A 309 35.96 15.50 42.02
CA LYS A 309 35.03 14.60 42.73
C LYS A 309 33.58 15.06 42.58
N ASN A 310 33.36 16.37 42.42
CA ASN A 310 32.08 17.03 42.26
C ASN A 310 32.12 17.93 41.01
N PRO A 311 32.29 17.37 39.79
CA PRO A 311 32.40 18.14 38.55
C PRO A 311 31.17 19.02 38.29
N LEU A 312 31.34 20.06 37.46
CA LEU A 312 30.30 21.05 37.13
C LEU A 312 28.99 20.39 36.68
N ILE A 313 29.12 19.29 35.94
CA ILE A 313 28.06 18.40 35.50
C ILE A 313 28.43 16.94 35.77
N GLU A 314 27.42 16.08 35.83
CA GLU A 314 27.62 14.64 35.99
C GLU A 314 28.36 14.03 34.77
N THR A 315 29.05 12.91 34.97
CA THR A 315 29.77 12.23 33.89
C THR A 315 28.80 11.50 32.96
N TYR A 316 28.47 12.10 31.82
CA TYR A 316 27.71 11.47 30.72
C TYR A 316 28.47 10.31 30.03
N PHE A 317 29.79 10.22 30.22
CA PHE A 317 30.63 9.16 29.66
C PHE A 317 31.61 8.64 30.72
N THR A 318 31.61 7.33 30.96
CA THR A 318 32.65 6.64 31.73
C THR A 318 33.90 6.49 30.86
N ARG A 319 35.02 7.05 31.30
CA ARG A 319 36.31 6.94 30.60
C ARG A 319 37.15 5.85 31.24
N LEU A 320 37.36 4.75 30.52
CA LEU A 320 38.13 3.61 31.00
C LEU A 320 39.64 3.88 30.90
N PRO A 321 40.43 3.53 31.93
CA PRO A 321 41.89 3.66 31.88
C PRO A 321 42.48 2.67 30.87
N LYS A 322 43.53 3.08 30.14
CA LYS A 322 44.23 2.21 29.20
C LYS A 322 45.19 1.27 29.95
N ASN A 323 44.81 0.00 30.07
CA ASN A 323 45.49 -1.05 30.84
C ASN A 323 45.54 -2.37 30.05
N SER A 324 46.03 -3.46 30.67
CA SER A 324 46.15 -4.78 30.01
C SER A 324 44.84 -5.35 29.47
N THR A 325 43.69 -4.95 30.00
CA THR A 325 42.35 -5.41 29.57
C THR A 325 41.78 -4.54 28.44
N THR A 326 42.03 -3.23 28.49
CA THR A 326 41.45 -2.22 27.57
C THR A 326 42.37 -1.82 26.42
N SER A 327 43.67 -2.13 26.49
CA SER A 327 44.71 -1.75 25.50
C SER A 327 44.44 -2.19 24.05
N LYS A 328 43.59 -3.20 23.86
CA LYS A 328 43.14 -3.72 22.55
C LYS A 328 42.14 -2.82 21.80
N HIS A 329 41.60 -1.80 22.48
CA HIS A 329 40.67 -0.83 21.89
C HIS A 329 41.40 0.46 21.53
N ASN A 330 40.83 1.24 20.60
CA ASN A 330 41.34 2.59 20.33
C ASN A 330 41.15 3.44 21.59
N GLN A 331 41.94 4.51 21.74
CA GLN A 331 41.78 5.49 22.85
C GLN A 331 40.38 6.13 22.92
N GLU A 332 39.66 5.92 21.83
CA GLU A 332 38.47 6.58 21.33
C GLU A 332 37.21 5.80 21.75
N ASP A 333 37.28 4.46 21.72
CA ASP A 333 36.24 3.54 22.21
C ASP A 333 36.17 3.51 23.75
N LEU A 334 37.20 4.01 24.44
CA LEU A 334 37.31 3.98 25.90
C LEU A 334 36.45 5.04 26.60
N ALA A 335 35.67 5.85 25.87
CA ALA A 335 34.69 6.79 26.41
C ALA A 335 33.26 6.23 26.23
N LEU A 336 32.88 5.30 27.10
CA LEU A 336 31.57 4.63 27.05
C LEU A 336 30.47 5.58 27.54
N VAL A 337 29.35 5.65 26.83
CA VAL A 337 28.19 6.44 27.25
C VAL A 337 27.54 5.85 28.51
N ASN A 338 27.25 6.71 29.48
CA ASN A 338 26.47 6.35 30.66
C ASN A 338 24.99 6.52 30.35
N ASN A 339 24.19 5.49 30.56
CA ASN A 339 22.78 5.49 30.17
C ASN A 339 21.92 6.39 31.08
N GLY A 340 20.79 6.82 30.53
CA GLY A 340 19.76 7.58 31.23
C GLY A 340 18.52 7.71 30.37
N TRP A 341 17.47 8.30 30.91
CA TRP A 341 16.27 8.64 30.16
C TRP A 341 16.33 10.10 29.70
N ILE A 342 15.87 10.35 28.46
CA ILE A 342 15.44 11.69 28.08
C ILE A 342 14.04 11.88 28.63
N TRP A 343 13.71 13.10 28.99
CA TRP A 343 12.33 13.48 29.17
C TRP A 343 11.56 13.45 27.83
N ALA A 344 10.24 13.19 27.86
CA ALA A 344 9.24 13.19 26.77
C ALA A 344 9.56 12.50 25.41
N ALA A 345 10.74 11.95 25.21
CA ALA A 345 11.18 11.40 23.93
C ALA A 345 10.61 10.00 23.64
N ASN A 346 10.75 9.56 22.39
CA ASN A 346 10.41 8.21 21.99
C ASN A 346 11.47 7.21 22.52
N ALA A 347 11.14 6.50 23.61
CA ALA A 347 12.03 5.51 24.24
C ALA A 347 12.40 4.28 23.36
N LEU A 348 11.82 4.14 22.16
CA LEU A 348 12.24 3.14 21.15
C LEU A 348 13.35 3.65 20.22
N VAL A 349 13.67 4.96 20.27
CA VAL A 349 14.89 5.49 19.67
C VAL A 349 16.02 5.21 20.65
N ASP A 350 17.14 4.65 20.17
CA ASP A 350 18.35 4.62 20.97
C ASP A 350 18.81 6.06 21.19
N ASN A 351 18.70 6.51 22.44
CA ASN A 351 19.00 7.87 22.84
C ASN A 351 20.50 8.19 22.74
N ALA A 352 21.38 7.18 22.67
CA ALA A 352 22.81 7.32 22.36
C ALA A 352 23.13 7.01 20.88
N GLY A 353 22.15 6.55 20.11
CA GLY A 353 22.30 6.16 18.71
C GLY A 353 22.54 7.36 17.79
N PRO A 354 23.12 7.16 16.59
CA PRO A 354 23.68 8.23 15.74
C PRO A 354 22.66 9.21 15.13
N LYS A 355 21.35 9.02 15.39
CA LYS A 355 20.27 9.94 15.01
C LYS A 355 19.73 10.76 16.18
N SER A 356 20.09 10.40 17.42
CA SER A 356 19.71 11.14 18.62
C SER A 356 20.65 12.32 18.85
N ARG A 357 20.09 13.46 19.26
CA ARG A 357 20.83 14.59 19.84
C ARG A 357 20.55 14.75 21.33
N ALA A 358 20.06 13.72 22.01
CA ALA A 358 19.52 13.90 23.35
C ALA A 358 20.56 14.13 24.44
N TYR A 359 21.75 13.50 24.32
CA TYR A 359 22.95 13.84 25.08
C TYR A 359 23.50 15.25 24.78
N LEU A 360 22.83 15.99 23.89
CA LEU A 360 23.12 17.36 23.46
C LEU A 360 21.96 18.34 23.77
N ARG A 361 20.70 17.90 24.05
CA ARG A 361 19.50 18.79 23.97
C ARG A 361 18.37 18.76 25.04
N ARG A 362 17.90 17.62 25.60
CA ARG A 362 16.84 17.54 26.69
C ARG A 362 15.52 18.38 26.54
N GLU A 363 14.38 17.76 26.17
CA GLU A 363 13.03 18.42 25.91
C GLU A 363 11.87 17.58 26.57
N ALA A 364 10.57 17.90 26.86
CA ALA A 364 9.67 19.07 27.05
C ALA A 364 8.33 18.61 27.80
N TRP A 365 7.27 19.43 28.03
CA TRP A 365 6.06 19.07 28.86
C TRP A 365 4.68 19.67 28.44
N SER A 366 3.52 18.98 28.56
CA SER A 366 2.15 19.59 28.52
C SER A 366 0.96 18.70 28.93
N THR A 367 -0.27 19.27 29.02
CA THR A 367 -1.58 18.56 29.13
C THR A 367 -1.98 17.85 27.84
N GLY A 368 -1.66 18.42 26.67
CA GLY A 368 -1.95 17.81 25.37
C GLY A 368 -1.25 16.45 25.18
N GLU A 369 -0.11 16.26 25.84
CA GLU A 369 0.59 14.97 25.89
C GLU A 369 -0.18 13.91 26.68
N VAL A 370 -0.90 14.27 27.76
CA VAL A 370 -1.77 13.33 28.48
C VAL A 370 -2.93 12.91 27.60
N SER A 371 -3.58 13.85 26.90
CA SER A 371 -4.60 13.56 25.88
C SER A 371 -4.05 12.61 24.79
N ARG A 372 -2.86 12.88 24.26
CA ARG A 372 -2.19 12.06 23.24
C ARG A 372 -1.88 10.63 23.70
N LEU A 373 -1.55 10.44 24.98
CA LEU A 373 -1.35 9.12 25.59
C LEU A 373 -2.68 8.39 25.81
N VAL A 374 -3.70 9.07 26.32
CA VAL A 374 -5.06 8.49 26.49
C VAL A 374 -5.64 8.09 25.12
N HIS A 375 -5.47 8.89 24.07
CA HIS A 375 -5.82 8.50 22.69
C HIS A 375 -5.07 7.26 22.18
N ARG A 376 -3.80 7.08 22.56
CA ARG A 376 -2.97 5.92 22.16
C ARG A 376 -3.35 4.63 22.88
N HIS A 377 -3.83 4.72 24.13
CA HIS A 377 -4.09 3.57 25.00
C HIS A 377 -5.58 3.34 25.30
N GLY A 378 -6.46 4.23 24.82
CA GLY A 378 -7.90 4.20 25.05
C GLY A 378 -8.59 2.96 24.51
N GLY A 379 -8.38 2.62 23.24
CA GLY A 379 -9.07 1.54 22.54
C GLY A 379 -9.17 1.82 21.03
N ARG A 380 -9.98 1.04 20.30
CA ARG A 380 -10.31 1.33 18.89
C ARG A 380 -11.48 2.34 18.82
N PRO A 381 -11.65 3.15 17.75
CA PRO A 381 -12.76 4.10 17.67
C PRO A 381 -14.16 3.48 17.83
N ILE A 382 -15.12 4.18 18.46
CA ILE A 382 -16.53 3.75 18.48
C ILE A 382 -17.06 3.61 17.06
N GLY A 383 -17.76 2.51 16.79
CA GLY A 383 -18.31 2.19 15.46
C GLY A 383 -17.31 1.50 14.53
N SER A 384 -16.14 1.06 15.04
CA SER A 384 -15.14 0.32 14.26
C SER A 384 -15.70 -0.93 13.55
N PHE A 385 -15.14 -1.23 12.38
CA PHE A 385 -15.47 -2.39 11.57
C PHE A 385 -14.86 -3.69 12.15
N GLU A 386 -15.67 -4.72 12.33
CA GLU A 386 -15.17 -6.09 12.54
C GLU A 386 -14.66 -6.66 11.21
N VAL A 387 -13.42 -7.15 11.17
CA VAL A 387 -12.89 -7.92 10.02
C VAL A 387 -12.44 -9.33 10.41
N ASP A 388 -12.67 -9.73 11.67
CA ASP A 388 -12.72 -11.14 12.06
C ASP A 388 -13.75 -11.85 11.18
N GLU A 389 -13.29 -12.77 10.35
CA GLU A 389 -14.17 -13.61 9.53
C GLU A 389 -14.77 -14.72 10.40
N VAL A 390 -15.87 -14.42 11.08
CA VAL A 390 -16.68 -15.47 11.71
C VAL A 390 -17.25 -16.34 10.59
N SER A 391 -16.55 -17.44 10.33
CA SER A 391 -16.98 -18.51 9.44
C SER A 391 -18.33 -19.04 9.87
N GLY A 392 -19.38 -18.63 9.15
CA GLY A 392 -20.65 -19.36 9.13
C GLY A 392 -20.41 -20.83 8.81
N ALA A 393 -21.36 -21.71 9.15
CA ALA A 393 -21.18 -23.15 8.99
C ALA A 393 -20.96 -23.61 7.51
N ASP A 394 -21.12 -22.69 6.56
CA ASP A 394 -21.13 -22.91 5.12
C ASP A 394 -19.89 -22.35 4.39
N GLN A 395 -18.80 -22.00 5.10
CA GLN A 395 -17.50 -21.74 4.46
C GLN A 395 -16.74 -23.06 4.29
N LYS A 396 -16.43 -23.41 3.03
CA LYS A 396 -15.27 -24.28 2.75
C LYS A 396 -14.00 -23.45 2.97
N THR A 397 -12.92 -24.13 3.36
CA THR A 397 -11.57 -23.55 3.31
C THR A 397 -11.22 -23.14 1.88
N PRO A 398 -10.22 -22.26 1.69
CA PRO A 398 -9.53 -22.14 0.40
C PRO A 398 -9.04 -23.52 -0.09
N ASN A 399 -8.81 -23.66 -1.39
CA ASN A 399 -8.61 -24.96 -2.04
C ASN A 399 -7.22 -25.62 -1.80
N GLY A 400 -6.54 -25.27 -0.70
CA GLY A 400 -5.22 -25.80 -0.36
C GLY A 400 -5.24 -27.25 0.11
N LYS A 401 -4.10 -27.93 -0.05
CA LYS A 401 -3.81 -29.15 0.72
C LYS A 401 -3.38 -28.70 2.12
N THR A 402 -4.17 -28.97 3.15
CA THR A 402 -3.75 -28.78 4.54
C THR A 402 -3.00 -30.02 5.06
N ASN A 403 -1.90 -29.81 5.79
CA ASN A 403 -1.17 -30.89 6.46
C ASN A 403 -1.91 -31.38 7.71
N GLY A 404 -3.01 -32.10 7.50
CA GLY A 404 -3.83 -32.71 8.54
C GLY A 404 -5.23 -32.11 8.61
N SER A 405 -6.24 -32.92 8.27
CA SER A 405 -7.65 -32.57 8.45
C SER A 405 -8.07 -32.76 9.92
N THR A 406 -8.17 -31.69 10.69
CA THR A 406 -8.89 -31.72 11.97
C THR A 406 -10.40 -31.66 11.73
N SER A 407 -11.11 -32.74 12.04
CA SER A 407 -12.56 -32.93 11.78
C SER A 407 -13.49 -32.09 12.69
N GLY A 408 -13.22 -30.79 12.83
CA GLY A 408 -13.99 -29.82 13.62
C GLY A 408 -14.31 -28.56 12.80
N ARG A 409 -15.16 -27.69 13.35
CA ARG A 409 -15.49 -26.39 12.72
C ARG A 409 -14.38 -25.39 13.00
N GLU A 410 -13.71 -24.92 11.96
CA GLU A 410 -12.67 -23.89 12.08
C GLU A 410 -13.27 -22.48 12.16
N ILE A 411 -12.67 -21.61 12.97
CA ILE A 411 -12.94 -20.17 13.01
C ILE A 411 -11.69 -19.45 12.50
N ILE A 412 -11.76 -18.87 11.30
CA ILE A 412 -10.61 -18.25 10.63
C ILE A 412 -10.53 -16.76 11.00
N ARG A 413 -9.49 -16.37 11.75
CA ARG A 413 -9.21 -14.98 12.12
C ARG A 413 -8.09 -14.42 11.26
N THR A 414 -8.34 -13.27 10.64
CA THR A 414 -7.33 -12.52 9.88
C THR A 414 -6.35 -11.86 10.83
N ILE A 415 -5.05 -12.14 10.69
CA ILE A 415 -4.00 -11.47 11.47
C ILE A 415 -3.88 -10.01 11.02
N ARG A 416 -3.68 -9.10 11.98
CA ARG A 416 -3.64 -7.64 11.76
C ARG A 416 -2.48 -7.04 12.56
N TYR A 417 -2.03 -5.85 12.16
CA TYR A 417 -1.09 -5.09 12.98
C TYR A 417 -1.74 -4.70 14.31
N THR A 418 -1.11 -5.12 15.41
CA THR A 418 -1.49 -4.76 16.77
C THR A 418 -0.28 -4.09 17.43
N PRO A 419 -0.37 -2.82 17.88
CA PRO A 419 0.68 -2.20 18.67
C PRO A 419 0.98 -3.01 19.93
N VAL A 420 2.22 -2.95 20.42
CA VAL A 420 2.64 -3.62 21.66
C VAL A 420 1.68 -3.25 22.80
N HIS A 421 1.10 -4.25 23.47
CA HIS A 421 0.16 -4.04 24.57
C HIS A 421 0.80 -3.20 25.68
N ALA A 422 0.09 -2.17 26.14
CA ALA A 422 0.61 -1.23 27.13
C ALA A 422 0.23 -1.61 28.58
N LEU A 423 1.15 -1.32 29.50
CA LEU A 423 0.86 -1.08 30.91
C LEU A 423 0.91 0.43 31.13
N PHE A 424 -0.23 1.08 31.23
CA PHE A 424 -0.33 2.53 31.39
C PHE A 424 -0.38 2.87 32.88
N MET A 425 0.71 3.45 33.39
CA MET A 425 0.81 3.81 34.81
C MET A 425 0.24 5.21 35.05
N ASP A 426 -0.58 5.36 36.10
CA ASP A 426 -0.95 6.65 36.70
C ASP A 426 0.29 7.51 36.98
N CYS A 427 1.29 6.87 37.61
CA CYS A 427 2.57 7.37 38.05
C CYS A 427 3.50 6.17 38.31
N THR A 428 4.74 6.17 37.81
CA THR A 428 5.74 5.15 38.19
C THR A 428 6.44 5.50 39.51
N HIS A 429 7.26 4.57 40.03
CA HIS A 429 8.13 4.81 41.19
C HIS A 429 9.35 5.68 40.89
N ASP A 430 9.53 6.14 39.65
CA ASP A 430 10.56 7.09 39.20
C ASP A 430 9.96 8.44 38.81
N ASN A 431 8.64 8.61 38.97
CA ASN A 431 7.93 9.81 38.57
C ASN A 431 7.69 10.72 39.76
N GLU A 432 8.04 11.99 39.60
CA GLU A 432 7.56 13.04 40.50
C GLU A 432 6.02 13.02 40.54
N VAL A 433 5.50 12.92 41.76
CA VAL A 433 4.06 12.86 42.06
C VAL A 433 3.35 14.17 41.66
N PRO A 434 2.02 14.18 41.43
CA PRO A 434 1.29 15.38 41.04
C PRO A 434 1.52 16.58 41.97
N ALA A 435 1.71 16.36 43.27
CA ALA A 435 2.01 17.40 44.25
C ALA A 435 3.38 18.11 44.07
N GLN A 436 4.30 17.56 43.28
CA GLN A 436 5.55 18.21 42.87
C GLN A 436 5.47 18.84 41.47
N LYS A 437 4.78 18.15 40.55
CA LYS A 437 4.98 18.28 39.09
C LYS A 437 3.77 18.86 38.35
N ARG A 438 2.60 18.89 39.00
CA ARG A 438 1.34 19.44 38.49
C ARG A 438 0.66 20.17 39.66
N ASP A 439 -0.66 20.22 39.69
CA ASP A 439 -1.42 20.41 40.91
C ASP A 439 -1.65 19.04 41.60
N ALA A 440 -1.57 18.97 42.94
CA ALA A 440 -1.84 17.75 43.69
C ALA A 440 -3.27 17.20 43.45
N ARG A 441 -4.22 18.07 43.10
CA ARG A 441 -5.60 17.72 42.77
C ARG A 441 -5.73 16.90 41.47
N ASP A 442 -4.74 16.94 40.59
CA ASP A 442 -4.74 16.21 39.31
C ASP A 442 -4.70 14.68 39.48
N THR A 443 -4.30 14.21 40.67
CA THR A 443 -4.23 12.79 41.03
C THR A 443 -5.55 12.06 40.72
N LEU A 444 -6.71 12.68 40.97
CA LEU A 444 -8.03 12.11 40.70
C LEU A 444 -8.40 12.02 39.20
N PRO A 445 -8.38 13.12 38.41
CA PRO A 445 -8.66 13.05 36.97
C PRO A 445 -7.63 12.22 36.20
N ASN A 446 -6.34 12.32 36.51
CA ASN A 446 -5.30 11.49 35.88
C ASN A 446 -5.55 9.98 36.15
N ALA A 447 -5.92 9.61 37.38
CA ALA A 447 -6.28 8.23 37.73
C ALA A 447 -7.52 7.71 37.03
N ALA A 448 -8.52 8.56 36.83
CA ALA A 448 -9.74 8.21 36.12
C ALA A 448 -9.49 8.02 34.61
N LEU A 449 -8.69 8.89 33.99
CA LEU A 449 -8.33 8.80 32.57
C LEU A 449 -7.53 7.53 32.26
N VAL A 450 -6.56 7.18 33.10
CA VAL A 450 -5.80 5.93 32.97
C VAL A 450 -6.73 4.72 33.17
N ALA A 451 -7.59 4.72 34.20
CA ALA A 451 -8.54 3.63 34.43
C ALA A 451 -9.56 3.42 33.30
N MET A 452 -9.90 4.47 32.53
CA MET A 452 -10.75 4.33 31.35
C MET A 452 -10.04 3.66 30.16
N CYS A 453 -8.71 3.62 30.10
CA CYS A 453 -7.97 3.07 28.95
C CYS A 453 -8.09 1.54 28.80
N SER A 454 -8.17 1.05 27.56
CA SER A 454 -8.21 -0.38 27.19
C SER A 454 -6.79 -0.98 27.13
N SER A 455 -6.02 -0.73 28.18
CA SER A 455 -4.69 -1.26 28.42
C SER A 455 -4.65 -1.96 29.79
N ALA A 456 -3.54 -2.60 30.16
CA ALA A 456 -3.28 -2.82 31.58
C ALA A 456 -3.03 -1.46 32.25
N ILE A 457 -3.28 -1.35 33.56
CA ILE A 457 -3.08 -0.13 34.35
C ILE A 457 -2.31 -0.41 35.64
N GLY A 458 -1.71 0.62 36.24
CA GLY A 458 -1.07 0.52 37.54
C GLY A 458 -0.77 1.88 38.19
N SER A 459 -0.44 1.86 39.48
CA SER A 459 -0.12 3.03 40.30
C SER A 459 1.03 2.69 41.25
N VAL A 460 1.74 3.69 41.75
CA VAL A 460 2.76 3.53 42.80
C VAL A 460 2.16 3.83 44.18
N MET A 461 2.58 3.06 45.20
CA MET A 461 2.24 3.34 46.60
C MET A 461 2.63 4.79 46.95
N GLY A 462 1.69 5.56 47.51
CA GLY A 462 1.88 6.98 47.79
C GLY A 462 1.32 7.94 46.73
N TYR A 463 1.04 7.48 45.51
CA TYR A 463 0.28 8.28 44.54
C TYR A 463 -1.17 8.44 44.99
N ASP A 464 -1.85 7.31 45.26
CA ASP A 464 -3.25 7.30 45.69
C ASP A 464 -3.47 7.97 47.06
N GLU A 465 -2.43 7.98 47.91
CA GLU A 465 -2.38 8.66 49.22
C GLU A 465 -1.98 10.15 49.14
N ILE A 466 -1.67 10.70 47.96
CA ILE A 466 -1.23 12.09 47.75
C ILE A 466 0.08 12.43 48.51
N TYR A 467 1.13 11.62 48.37
CA TYR A 467 2.44 11.93 48.97
C TYR A 467 2.98 13.27 48.44
N PRO A 468 3.62 14.10 49.29
CA PRO A 468 4.13 15.43 48.90
C PRO A 468 5.36 15.38 47.99
N LYS A 469 6.07 14.24 47.95
CA LYS A 469 7.31 14.04 47.21
C LYS A 469 7.45 12.58 46.79
N LEU A 470 8.08 12.35 45.64
CA LEU A 470 8.64 11.09 45.19
C LEU A 470 9.52 10.48 46.29
N VAL A 471 9.32 9.19 46.52
CA VAL A 471 10.09 8.36 47.45
C VAL A 471 11.49 8.16 46.88
N GLU A 472 12.53 8.54 47.63
CA GLU A 472 13.92 8.42 47.20
C GLU A 472 14.42 7.01 47.46
N ILE A 473 14.55 6.21 46.40
CA ILE A 473 14.71 4.75 46.44
C ILE A 473 16.02 4.31 47.15
N VAL A 474 17.06 5.15 47.16
CA VAL A 474 18.39 4.76 47.65
C VAL A 474 18.55 4.96 49.17
N HIS A 475 18.04 6.05 49.74
CA HIS A 475 18.26 6.40 51.15
C HIS A 475 16.98 6.48 52.01
N GLU A 476 15.78 6.33 51.44
CA GLU A 476 14.55 6.35 52.24
C GLU A 476 14.44 5.09 53.12
N THR A 477 14.24 5.30 54.42
CA THR A 477 14.11 4.22 55.43
C THR A 477 12.77 4.21 56.14
N ARG A 478 11.89 5.18 55.83
CA ARG A 478 10.56 5.30 56.44
C ARG A 478 9.58 4.28 55.83
N LEU A 479 8.69 3.79 56.67
CA LEU A 479 7.68 2.80 56.29
C LEU A 479 6.48 3.50 55.61
N TYR A 480 5.90 2.89 54.58
CA TYR A 480 4.65 3.37 53.99
C TYR A 480 3.52 3.45 55.03
N THR A 481 2.68 4.49 54.92
CA THR A 481 1.35 4.50 55.53
C THR A 481 0.28 4.77 54.47
N SER A 482 -0.87 4.12 54.63
CA SER A 482 -2.09 4.34 53.86
C SER A 482 -3.30 3.91 54.69
N ALA A 483 -4.28 4.79 54.82
CA ALA A 483 -5.57 4.44 55.44
C ALA A 483 -6.30 3.34 54.66
N SER A 484 -6.00 3.20 53.36
CA SER A 484 -6.53 2.14 52.47
C SER A 484 -5.95 0.75 52.76
N SER A 485 -4.81 0.66 53.48
CA SER A 485 -4.20 -0.61 53.87
C SER A 485 -4.61 -1.10 55.26
N GLU A 486 -5.13 -0.22 56.13
CA GLU A 486 -5.50 -0.59 57.51
C GLU A 486 -6.91 -1.20 57.63
N LYS A 487 -7.82 -0.83 56.73
CA LYS A 487 -9.27 -1.12 56.81
C LYS A 487 -9.83 -1.37 55.41
N GLU A 488 -10.97 -2.05 55.31
CA GLU A 488 -11.61 -2.26 54.00
C GLU A 488 -12.05 -0.91 53.40
N VAL A 489 -11.44 -0.55 52.27
CA VAL A 489 -11.76 0.67 51.49
C VAL A 489 -13.23 0.65 51.09
N LYS A 490 -13.99 1.68 51.47
CA LYS A 490 -15.37 1.88 51.00
C LYS A 490 -15.38 2.77 49.77
N ILE A 491 -16.35 2.55 48.88
CA ILE A 491 -16.51 3.35 47.65
C ILE A 491 -17.17 4.68 47.98
N GLY A 492 -16.63 5.77 47.41
CA GLY A 492 -17.21 7.11 47.50
C GLY A 492 -16.24 8.16 48.07
N ALA A 493 -16.80 9.29 48.48
CA ALA A 493 -16.10 10.39 49.15
C ALA A 493 -15.46 9.94 50.49
N GLY A 494 -14.29 10.51 50.82
CA GLY A 494 -13.48 10.10 51.96
C GLY A 494 -12.26 11.01 52.17
N GLU A 495 -11.44 10.70 53.18
CA GLU A 495 -10.24 11.44 53.56
C GLU A 495 -9.01 10.53 53.49
N GLY A 496 -7.83 11.10 53.25
CA GLY A 496 -6.58 10.36 53.04
C GLY A 496 -6.37 9.89 51.60
N GLY A 497 -6.66 10.76 50.63
CA GLY A 497 -6.42 10.52 49.20
C GLY A 497 -7.59 9.92 48.42
N ILE A 498 -7.29 9.30 47.28
CA ILE A 498 -8.29 8.89 46.27
C ILE A 498 -8.74 7.42 46.36
N GLY A 499 -8.20 6.63 47.29
CA GLY A 499 -8.39 5.17 47.33
C GLY A 499 -9.86 4.69 47.25
N GLY A 500 -10.80 5.41 47.87
CA GLY A 500 -12.24 5.12 47.80
C GLY A 500 -12.84 5.23 46.40
N ILE A 501 -12.33 6.15 45.57
CA ILE A 501 -12.72 6.27 44.15
C ILE A 501 -11.85 5.36 43.27
N LYS A 502 -10.57 5.16 43.59
CA LYS A 502 -9.72 4.20 42.87
C LYS A 502 -10.29 2.77 42.95
N LYS A 503 -10.90 2.36 44.07
CA LYS A 503 -11.64 1.08 44.17
C LYS A 503 -12.78 0.98 43.15
N LEU A 504 -13.56 2.05 42.96
CA LEU A 504 -14.64 2.09 41.95
C LEU A 504 -14.07 2.06 40.52
N LEU A 505 -13.07 2.90 40.23
CA LEU A 505 -12.41 2.97 38.92
C LEU A 505 -11.79 1.62 38.53
N ASN A 506 -11.08 0.96 39.46
CA ASN A 506 -10.47 -0.35 39.23
C ASN A 506 -11.52 -1.46 39.05
N GLN A 507 -12.67 -1.40 39.75
CA GLN A 507 -13.79 -2.33 39.52
C GLN A 507 -14.40 -2.15 38.13
N ILE A 508 -14.70 -0.92 37.72
CA ILE A 508 -15.26 -0.61 36.41
C ILE A 508 -14.25 -0.98 35.30
N HIS A 509 -12.96 -0.68 35.48
CA HIS A 509 -11.88 -1.12 34.59
C HIS A 509 -11.83 -2.66 34.47
N SER A 510 -11.93 -3.39 35.58
CA SER A 510 -11.89 -4.85 35.59
C SER A 510 -13.09 -5.46 34.86
N ILE A 511 -14.29 -4.89 35.03
CA ILE A 511 -15.49 -5.27 34.28
C ILE A 511 -15.30 -4.98 32.78
N MET A 512 -14.92 -3.74 32.43
CA MET A 512 -14.66 -3.33 31.04
C MET A 512 -13.59 -4.19 30.34
N GLY A 513 -12.53 -4.57 31.06
CA GLY A 513 -11.47 -5.43 30.54
C GLY A 513 -11.93 -6.88 30.34
N LYS A 514 -12.58 -7.47 31.35
CA LYS A 514 -13.08 -8.85 31.29
C LYS A 514 -14.17 -9.05 30.24
N ASP A 515 -15.10 -8.10 30.16
CA ASP A 515 -16.28 -8.19 29.31
C ASP A 515 -16.02 -7.58 27.91
N GLY A 516 -14.78 -7.24 27.55
CA GLY A 516 -14.41 -6.89 26.17
C GLY A 516 -14.81 -5.48 25.69
N TYR A 517 -14.96 -4.51 26.61
CA TYR A 517 -15.19 -3.11 26.26
C TYR A 517 -13.91 -2.52 25.67
N ALA A 518 -13.81 -2.54 24.34
CA ALA A 518 -12.61 -2.20 23.57
C ALA A 518 -12.79 -0.99 22.62
N GLU A 519 -14.00 -0.44 22.51
CA GLU A 519 -14.28 0.74 21.69
C GLU A 519 -14.28 2.01 22.52
N THR A 520 -13.64 3.08 22.04
CA THR A 520 -13.53 4.37 22.73
C THR A 520 -13.69 5.58 21.83
N TYR A 521 -14.29 6.64 22.38
CA TYR A 521 -14.24 8.00 21.85
C TYR A 521 -13.63 8.89 22.92
N ILE A 522 -12.66 9.72 22.54
CA ILE A 522 -11.90 10.59 23.44
C ILE A 522 -11.92 11.98 22.83
N HIS A 523 -12.14 12.99 23.67
CA HIS A 523 -12.15 14.39 23.26
C HIS A 523 -11.44 15.25 24.29
N HIS A 524 -10.65 16.20 23.83
CA HIS A 524 -9.89 17.14 24.65
C HIS A 524 -10.34 18.57 24.30
N GLU A 525 -10.79 19.29 25.32
CA GLU A 525 -11.19 20.70 25.26
C GLU A 525 -10.46 21.45 26.39
N ASP A 526 -9.41 22.18 26.04
CA ASP A 526 -8.55 22.96 26.94
C ASP A 526 -8.07 22.22 28.20
N GLN A 527 -8.79 22.34 29.32
CA GLN A 527 -8.47 21.75 30.63
C GLN A 527 -9.15 20.39 30.86
N TYR A 528 -10.09 20.00 29.97
CA TYR A 528 -10.93 18.83 30.08
C TYR A 528 -10.53 17.72 29.10
N ILE A 529 -10.53 16.49 29.58
CA ILE A 529 -10.49 15.30 28.73
C ILE A 529 -11.73 14.47 29.05
N THR A 530 -12.51 14.10 28.02
CA THR A 530 -13.62 13.16 28.15
C THR A 530 -13.26 11.83 27.49
N VAL A 531 -13.77 10.74 28.07
CA VAL A 531 -13.57 9.38 27.57
C VAL A 531 -14.88 8.62 27.62
N HIS A 532 -15.43 8.26 26.46
CA HIS A 532 -16.50 7.27 26.34
C HIS A 532 -15.86 5.93 26.00
N ARG A 533 -16.13 4.88 26.78
CA ARG A 533 -15.68 3.51 26.50
C ARG A 533 -16.85 2.55 26.47
N VAL A 534 -17.01 1.81 25.37
CA VAL A 534 -18.19 0.99 25.07
C VAL A 534 -17.82 -0.44 24.67
N HIS A 535 -18.77 -1.33 24.88
CA HIS A 535 -18.75 -2.72 24.42
C HIS A 535 -19.11 -2.80 22.92
N PRO A 536 -18.27 -3.42 22.06
CA PRO A 536 -18.49 -3.50 20.62
C PRO A 536 -19.83 -4.10 20.17
N GLU A 537 -20.34 -5.13 20.84
CA GLU A 537 -21.67 -5.68 20.52
C GLU A 537 -22.79 -4.94 21.26
N SER A 538 -22.94 -5.13 22.57
CA SER A 538 -24.08 -4.66 23.38
C SER A 538 -24.24 -3.13 23.50
N ARG A 539 -23.25 -2.33 23.06
CA ARG A 539 -23.22 -0.85 23.14
C ARG A 539 -23.48 -0.25 24.52
N LYS A 540 -23.36 -1.04 25.58
CA LYS A 540 -23.19 -0.53 26.96
C LYS A 540 -21.80 0.09 27.09
N GLY A 541 -21.63 1.03 28.01
CA GLY A 541 -20.36 1.71 28.21
C GLY A 541 -20.34 2.64 29.41
N TYR A 542 -19.18 3.24 29.66
CA TYR A 542 -18.99 4.27 30.68
C TYR A 542 -18.49 5.55 30.03
N PHE A 543 -19.01 6.69 30.47
CA PHE A 543 -18.57 8.02 30.04
C PHE A 543 -17.97 8.78 31.22
N LEU A 544 -16.74 9.25 31.04
CA LEU A 544 -15.98 10.05 31.99
C LEU A 544 -15.83 11.48 31.44
N ILE A 545 -16.11 12.47 32.30
CA ILE A 545 -15.60 13.85 32.16
C ILE A 545 -14.52 14.02 33.23
N ALA A 546 -13.30 14.38 32.85
CA ALA A 546 -12.20 14.67 33.76
C ALA A 546 -11.66 16.09 33.54
N HIS A 547 -11.74 16.93 34.58
CA HIS A 547 -11.15 18.27 34.59
C HIS A 547 -9.75 18.18 35.20
N THR A 548 -8.73 18.17 34.33
CA THR A 548 -7.31 18.07 34.74
C THR A 548 -6.87 19.32 35.51
N ALA A 549 -5.82 19.20 36.33
CA ALA A 549 -5.29 20.29 37.15
C ALA A 549 -3.79 20.50 36.90
N PHE A 550 -3.47 21.45 36.02
CA PHE A 550 -2.10 21.88 35.75
C PHE A 550 -1.84 23.27 36.35
N PRO A 551 -0.57 23.64 36.62
CA PRO A 551 -0.24 24.95 37.17
C PRO A 551 -0.81 26.11 36.33
N GLY A 552 -1.43 27.08 37.01
CA GLY A 552 -2.09 28.22 36.36
C GLY A 552 -3.59 28.02 36.08
N TYR A 553 -4.16 26.83 36.29
CA TYR A 553 -5.61 26.63 36.18
C TYR A 553 -6.33 27.21 37.42
N GLY A 554 -7.51 27.81 37.21
CA GLY A 554 -8.30 28.47 38.25
C GLY A 554 -9.13 27.52 39.11
N ASN A 555 -10.19 28.04 39.74
CA ASN A 555 -11.14 27.25 40.54
C ASN A 555 -12.59 27.27 39.99
N GLY A 556 -12.76 27.72 38.74
CA GLY A 556 -14.04 27.66 38.01
C GLY A 556 -14.18 26.41 37.15
N ASN A 557 -15.24 26.34 36.34
CA ASN A 557 -15.57 25.21 35.45
C ASN A 557 -14.88 25.24 34.06
N GLY A 558 -13.86 26.07 33.85
CA GLY A 558 -13.08 26.11 32.61
C GLY A 558 -13.84 26.44 31.30
N GLY A 559 -15.14 26.76 31.34
CA GLY A 559 -15.94 27.06 30.14
C GLY A 559 -16.36 25.84 29.29
N PHE A 560 -16.27 24.62 29.84
CA PHE A 560 -16.59 23.36 29.14
C PHE A 560 -17.97 23.34 28.48
N LYS A 561 -18.02 22.92 27.21
CA LYS A 561 -19.26 22.90 26.41
C LYS A 561 -20.16 21.71 26.77
N PRO A 562 -21.49 21.80 26.58
CA PRO A 562 -22.37 20.64 26.70
C PRO A 562 -21.96 19.50 25.76
N VAL A 563 -21.89 18.27 26.29
CA VAL A 563 -21.63 17.06 25.51
C VAL A 563 -22.94 16.45 25.05
N HIS A 564 -23.01 16.12 23.77
CA HIS A 564 -24.19 15.55 23.11
C HIS A 564 -23.95 14.07 22.79
N LEU A 565 -24.71 13.19 23.45
CA LEU A 565 -24.66 11.73 23.29
C LEU A 565 -25.86 11.25 22.47
N GLY A 566 -25.81 11.48 21.16
CA GLY A 566 -26.88 11.10 20.22
C GLY A 566 -27.21 9.61 20.26
N GLY A 567 -28.51 9.27 20.22
CA GLY A 567 -29.00 7.89 20.25
C GLY A 567 -28.76 7.12 21.56
N THR A 568 -28.18 7.78 22.56
CA THR A 568 -27.58 7.16 23.75
C THR A 568 -28.25 7.71 25.00
N LYS A 569 -28.56 6.84 25.96
CA LYS A 569 -28.95 7.23 27.32
C LYS A 569 -27.75 7.14 28.25
N ALA A 570 -27.74 7.99 29.27
CA ALA A 570 -26.79 7.91 30.37
C ALA A 570 -27.49 7.85 31.74
N SER A 571 -26.77 7.34 32.73
CA SER A 571 -27.12 7.32 34.15
C SER A 571 -25.93 7.82 34.96
N HIS A 572 -26.16 8.78 35.86
CA HIS A 572 -25.08 9.38 36.66
C HIS A 572 -24.67 8.46 37.81
N LEU A 573 -23.42 7.99 37.80
CA LEU A 573 -22.87 7.14 38.86
C LEU A 573 -22.29 7.98 40.00
N GLY A 574 -21.76 9.16 39.67
CA GLY A 574 -21.31 10.14 40.65
C GLY A 574 -20.37 11.19 40.06
N SER A 575 -20.13 12.22 40.86
CA SER A 575 -19.21 13.31 40.55
C SER A 575 -18.47 13.70 41.82
N TRP A 576 -17.16 13.89 41.69
CA TRP A 576 -16.24 14.03 42.80
C TRP A 576 -15.17 15.07 42.48
N MET A 577 -14.73 15.81 43.50
CA MET A 577 -13.53 16.66 43.42
C MET A 577 -12.52 16.23 44.48
N LEU A 578 -11.24 16.29 44.16
CA LEU A 578 -10.15 16.12 45.11
C LEU A 578 -9.72 17.48 45.66
N GLU A 579 -9.82 17.64 46.97
CA GLU A 579 -9.31 18.76 47.75
C GLU A 579 -8.00 18.31 48.43
N VAL A 580 -6.93 19.11 48.32
CA VAL A 580 -5.62 18.81 48.93
C VAL A 580 -5.08 20.07 49.60
N ASP A 581 -4.69 19.96 50.87
CA ASP A 581 -3.88 20.98 51.51
C ASP A 581 -2.45 20.89 50.99
N THR A 582 -2.06 21.88 50.20
CA THR A 582 -0.71 22.02 49.62
C THR A 582 0.08 23.16 50.28
N SER A 583 -0.35 23.63 51.46
CA SER A 583 0.41 24.60 52.25
C SER A 583 1.81 24.09 52.61
N ASP A 584 2.72 25.02 52.85
CA ASP A 584 4.09 24.65 53.26
C ASP A 584 4.10 24.07 54.68
N GLU A 585 3.09 24.37 55.49
CA GLU A 585 2.85 23.79 56.81
C GLU A 585 2.47 22.31 56.68
N ALA A 586 1.47 21.98 55.85
CA ALA A 586 1.07 20.60 55.59
C ALA A 586 2.20 19.77 54.95
N LYS A 587 2.96 20.35 54.01
CA LYS A 587 4.16 19.71 53.44
C LYS A 587 5.24 19.45 54.50
N LYS A 588 5.54 20.42 55.37
CA LYS A 588 6.53 20.27 56.46
C LYS A 588 6.09 19.20 57.46
N GLU A 589 4.81 19.11 57.80
CA GLU A 589 4.28 18.07 58.69
C GLU A 589 4.41 16.68 58.05
N ALA A 590 3.92 16.50 56.82
CA ALA A 590 3.95 15.22 56.11
C ALA A 590 5.39 14.73 55.84
N LEU A 591 6.32 15.64 55.50
CA LEU A 591 7.74 15.33 55.31
C LEU A 591 8.52 15.15 56.63
N GLY A 592 8.02 15.70 57.73
CA GLY A 592 8.69 15.75 59.03
C GLY A 592 8.60 14.48 59.88
N ASP A 593 7.68 13.57 59.56
CA ASP A 593 7.65 12.24 60.20
C ASP A 593 8.91 11.45 59.84
N LYS A 594 9.67 11.02 60.87
CA LYS A 594 10.95 10.33 60.74
C LYS A 594 10.84 8.80 60.67
N LYS A 595 9.64 8.25 60.79
CA LYS A 595 9.37 6.80 60.79
C LYS A 595 8.45 6.37 59.66
N TYR A 596 7.56 7.25 59.23
CA TYR A 596 6.51 6.95 58.26
C TYR A 596 6.49 7.92 57.08
N LEU A 597 6.26 7.40 55.88
CA LEU A 597 5.87 8.17 54.71
C LEU A 597 4.38 8.48 54.80
N ARG A 598 4.00 9.75 54.64
CA ARG A 598 2.62 10.24 54.76
C ARG A 598 2.17 11.02 53.54
N GLY A 599 0.87 10.92 53.25
CA GLY A 599 0.16 11.79 52.32
C GLY A 599 -0.02 13.20 52.86
N LEU A 600 -0.29 14.14 51.95
CA LEU A 600 -0.83 15.46 52.30
C LEU A 600 -2.28 15.32 52.81
N PRO A 601 -2.72 16.20 53.74
CA PRO A 601 -4.11 16.28 54.15
C PRO A 601 -5.01 16.48 52.93
N SER A 602 -5.86 15.51 52.65
CA SER A 602 -6.57 15.42 51.38
C SER A 602 -7.92 14.74 51.55
N LYS A 603 -8.89 15.18 50.74
CA LYS A 603 -10.30 14.80 50.85
C LYS A 603 -10.94 14.73 49.48
N VAL A 604 -11.61 13.63 49.18
CA VAL A 604 -12.52 13.54 48.04
C VAL A 604 -13.92 13.90 48.53
N SER A 605 -14.56 14.88 47.91
CA SER A 605 -15.92 15.33 48.24
C SER A 605 -16.90 15.15 47.07
N ASN A 606 -18.16 14.87 47.39
CA ASN A 606 -19.23 14.69 46.40
C ASN A 606 -19.63 16.05 45.79
N LEU A 607 -19.72 16.11 44.46
CA LEU A 607 -19.95 17.34 43.71
C LEU A 607 -21.28 17.27 42.93
N PRO A 608 -22.31 18.09 43.23
CA PRO A 608 -23.57 18.12 42.46
C PRO A 608 -23.43 18.87 41.10
N GLY A 609 -22.21 18.92 40.56
CA GLY A 609 -21.77 19.86 39.51
C GLY A 609 -22.15 19.49 38.09
N VAL A 610 -23.14 18.61 37.86
CA VAL A 610 -23.61 18.21 36.53
C VAL A 610 -25.11 18.41 36.36
N ARG A 611 -25.55 18.52 35.10
CA ARG A 611 -26.94 18.52 34.64
C ARG A 611 -27.01 17.59 33.42
N MET A 612 -28.00 16.71 33.42
CA MET A 612 -28.20 15.71 32.38
C MET A 612 -29.66 15.76 31.93
N GLU A 613 -29.88 15.84 30.63
CA GLU A 613 -31.20 15.87 30.01
C GLU A 613 -31.28 14.83 28.90
N TYR A 614 -32.44 14.20 28.70
CA TYR A 614 -32.68 13.29 27.59
C TYR A 614 -33.89 13.76 26.80
N LYS A 615 -33.70 14.09 25.53
CA LYS A 615 -34.71 14.65 24.64
C LYS A 615 -34.47 14.17 23.21
N ASP A 616 -35.54 13.89 22.47
CA ASP A 616 -35.53 13.54 21.04
C ASP A 616 -34.57 12.41 20.61
N GLY A 617 -34.17 11.54 21.56
CA GLY A 617 -33.25 10.41 21.33
C GLY A 617 -31.80 10.67 21.78
N GLU A 618 -31.47 11.85 22.28
CA GLU A 618 -30.13 12.25 22.70
C GLU A 618 -30.07 12.53 24.20
N THR A 619 -28.95 12.17 24.85
CA THR A 619 -28.59 12.70 26.18
C THR A 619 -27.62 13.87 26.06
N THR A 620 -27.99 15.04 26.58
CA THR A 620 -27.09 16.20 26.75
C THR A 620 -26.56 16.24 28.18
N ILE A 621 -25.24 16.35 28.35
CA ILE A 621 -24.57 16.46 29.65
C ILE A 621 -23.84 17.80 29.72
N SER A 622 -24.06 18.57 30.79
CA SER A 622 -23.37 19.84 31.05
C SER A 622 -22.84 19.91 32.49
N VAL A 623 -21.68 20.55 32.68
CA VAL A 623 -21.17 20.89 34.02
C VAL A 623 -21.68 22.26 34.46
N ARG A 624 -21.87 22.43 35.76
CA ARG A 624 -22.28 23.68 36.41
C ARG A 624 -21.06 24.54 36.74
N ASP A 625 -21.28 25.78 37.16
CA ASP A 625 -20.24 26.77 37.47
C ASP A 625 -19.18 26.27 38.49
N LYS A 626 -19.60 25.41 39.42
CA LYS A 626 -18.71 24.73 40.38
C LYS A 626 -18.37 23.31 39.90
N PHE A 627 -17.36 23.22 39.03
CA PHE A 627 -16.68 21.98 38.62
C PHE A 627 -15.17 22.25 38.49
N PRO A 628 -14.42 22.43 39.61
CA PRO A 628 -13.03 22.92 39.57
C PRO A 628 -12.04 21.88 38.99
N PRO A 629 -10.82 22.30 38.61
CA PRO A 629 -9.72 21.37 38.32
C PRO A 629 -9.49 20.36 39.45
N GLY A 630 -9.23 19.11 39.08
CA GLY A 630 -9.21 17.98 40.03
C GLY A 630 -10.57 17.31 40.23
N SER A 631 -11.54 17.57 39.34
CA SER A 631 -12.88 16.98 39.39
C SER A 631 -13.11 15.94 38.30
N ILE A 632 -13.95 14.94 38.60
CA ILE A 632 -14.46 13.97 37.64
C ILE A 632 -15.98 13.83 37.73
N ALA A 633 -16.60 13.43 36.63
CA ALA A 633 -17.98 12.96 36.56
C ALA A 633 -18.05 11.66 35.76
N LEU A 634 -18.70 10.64 36.31
CA LEU A 634 -18.77 9.30 35.72
C LEU A 634 -20.22 8.87 35.52
N PHE A 635 -20.48 8.29 34.36
CA PHE A 635 -21.82 7.88 33.93
C PHE A 635 -21.76 6.45 33.35
N GLU A 636 -22.79 5.65 33.60
CA GLU A 636 -23.10 4.46 32.79
C GLU A 636 -23.88 4.92 31.56
N THR A 637 -23.70 4.27 30.41
CA THR A 637 -24.29 4.64 29.12
C THR A 637 -24.76 3.41 28.35
N TRP A 638 -25.84 3.54 27.57
CA TRP A 638 -26.34 2.49 26.69
C TRP A 638 -27.17 3.05 25.54
N ILE A 639 -27.24 2.32 24.43
CA ILE A 639 -28.04 2.66 23.25
C ILE A 639 -29.29 1.75 23.26
N PRO A 640 -30.51 2.26 23.52
CA PRO A 640 -31.71 1.42 23.62
C PRO A 640 -32.01 0.62 22.35
N ALA A 641 -31.74 1.19 21.17
CA ALA A 641 -31.87 0.49 19.89
C ALA A 641 -30.87 -0.69 19.71
N ALA A 642 -29.83 -0.75 20.54
CA ALA A 642 -28.75 -1.73 20.48
C ALA A 642 -28.81 -2.79 21.59
N GLU A 643 -29.84 -2.80 22.44
CA GLU A 643 -30.02 -3.84 23.48
C GLU A 643 -30.18 -5.26 22.89
N HIS A 644 -30.37 -5.37 21.57
CA HIS A 644 -30.37 -6.61 20.80
C HIS A 644 -29.29 -6.66 19.70
N ALA A 645 -28.23 -5.85 19.80
CA ALA A 645 -27.21 -5.71 18.75
C ALA A 645 -26.46 -7.00 18.39
N THR A 646 -26.14 -7.88 19.36
CA THR A 646 -25.61 -9.22 19.06
C THR A 646 -26.56 -10.04 18.17
N GLY A 647 -27.88 -9.83 18.29
CA GLY A 647 -28.88 -10.38 17.37
C GLY A 647 -28.88 -9.68 16.00
N LEU A 648 -28.65 -8.37 15.96
CA LEU A 648 -28.55 -7.59 14.72
C LEU A 648 -27.33 -7.98 13.88
N ASP A 649 -26.12 -8.07 14.46
CA ASP A 649 -24.90 -8.49 13.75
C ASP A 649 -25.08 -9.90 13.13
N ASN A 650 -25.77 -10.81 13.81
CA ASN A 650 -26.15 -12.13 13.27
C ASN A 650 -27.25 -12.04 12.18
N PHE A 651 -28.25 -11.15 12.32
CA PHE A 651 -29.32 -10.97 11.34
C PHE A 651 -28.83 -10.36 10.02
N VAL A 652 -27.86 -9.44 10.08
CA VAL A 652 -27.28 -8.80 8.88
C VAL A 652 -26.27 -9.67 8.12
N THR A 653 -25.74 -10.71 8.78
CA THR A 653 -24.76 -11.64 8.18
C THR A 653 -25.37 -12.99 7.73
N SER A 654 -26.65 -13.25 8.01
CA SER A 654 -27.30 -14.56 7.76
C SER A 654 -28.29 -14.56 6.59
N GLY A 655 -28.52 -15.76 6.02
CA GLY A 655 -29.51 -15.99 4.95
C GLY A 655 -29.08 -15.62 3.53
N ALA A 656 -28.02 -14.83 3.35
CA ALA A 656 -27.63 -14.32 2.02
C ALA A 656 -27.35 -15.41 0.99
N LYS A 657 -26.62 -16.49 1.36
CA LYS A 657 -26.35 -17.62 0.44
C LYS A 657 -27.63 -18.24 -0.13
N ALA A 658 -28.70 -18.32 0.67
CA ALA A 658 -29.99 -18.83 0.22
C ALA A 658 -30.72 -17.81 -0.69
N ALA A 659 -30.72 -16.52 -0.33
CA ALA A 659 -31.35 -15.47 -1.13
C ALA A 659 -30.73 -15.33 -2.54
N PHE A 660 -29.41 -15.55 -2.68
CA PHE A 660 -28.69 -15.44 -3.95
C PHE A 660 -28.56 -16.79 -4.69
N SER A 661 -29.09 -17.89 -4.14
CA SER A 661 -28.86 -19.27 -4.64
C SER A 661 -29.44 -19.57 -6.03
N GLU A 662 -30.43 -18.81 -6.49
CA GLU A 662 -31.13 -19.04 -7.76
C GLU A 662 -30.56 -18.24 -8.94
N LEU A 663 -29.77 -17.19 -8.68
CA LEU A 663 -29.25 -16.28 -9.71
C LEU A 663 -28.36 -16.99 -10.74
N ASP A 664 -28.39 -16.58 -12.00
CA ASP A 664 -27.40 -16.98 -13.02
C ASP A 664 -26.33 -15.89 -13.26
N LEU A 665 -25.39 -16.12 -14.19
CA LEU A 665 -24.30 -15.18 -14.49
C LEU A 665 -24.79 -13.85 -15.12
N ILE A 666 -25.99 -13.82 -15.68
CA ILE A 666 -26.61 -12.61 -16.25
C ILE A 666 -27.28 -11.81 -15.12
N ASP A 667 -28.03 -12.47 -14.24
CA ASP A 667 -28.57 -11.85 -13.02
C ASP A 667 -27.45 -11.22 -12.17
N LEU A 668 -26.34 -11.94 -12.03
CA LEU A 668 -25.18 -11.51 -11.25
C LEU A 668 -24.47 -10.30 -11.89
N ASN A 669 -24.57 -10.08 -13.21
CA ASN A 669 -24.10 -8.84 -13.83
C ASN A 669 -24.88 -7.61 -13.34
N PHE A 670 -26.21 -7.71 -13.20
CA PHE A 670 -27.04 -6.62 -12.67
C PHE A 670 -26.83 -6.40 -11.17
N VAL A 671 -26.60 -7.49 -10.40
CA VAL A 671 -26.39 -7.43 -8.95
C VAL A 671 -25.00 -6.90 -8.57
N LEU A 672 -23.94 -7.34 -9.26
CA LEU A 672 -22.56 -6.95 -8.95
C LEU A 672 -22.08 -5.69 -9.67
N TYR A 673 -22.34 -5.55 -10.97
CA TYR A 673 -21.62 -4.60 -11.83
C TYR A 673 -22.52 -3.49 -12.37
N ARG A 674 -22.69 -3.37 -13.70
CA ARG A 674 -23.31 -2.25 -14.43
C ARG A 674 -22.53 -0.94 -14.27
N CYS A 675 -21.74 -0.58 -15.28
CA CYS A 675 -21.16 0.77 -15.39
C CYS A 675 -22.23 1.82 -15.75
N GLU A 676 -21.91 3.12 -15.72
CA GLU A 676 -22.95 4.17 -15.92
C GLU A 676 -23.71 4.07 -17.25
N PRO A 677 -23.07 3.84 -18.43
CA PRO A 677 -23.79 3.62 -19.67
C PRO A 677 -24.69 2.37 -19.64
N GLU A 678 -24.21 1.26 -19.08
CA GLU A 678 -24.96 0.01 -18.92
C GLU A 678 -26.19 0.20 -18.01
N GLU A 679 -26.05 0.89 -16.89
CA GLU A 679 -27.14 1.18 -15.97
C GLU A 679 -28.17 2.12 -16.61
N ARG A 680 -27.71 3.18 -17.29
CA ARG A 680 -28.57 4.13 -18.02
C ARG A 680 -29.37 3.46 -19.13
N ASP A 681 -28.74 2.66 -19.98
CA ASP A 681 -29.43 1.88 -21.02
C ASP A 681 -30.54 1.01 -20.41
N SER A 682 -30.19 0.17 -19.43
CA SER A 682 -31.16 -0.76 -18.81
C SER A 682 -32.28 -0.09 -18.00
N SER A 683 -32.14 1.20 -17.66
CA SER A 683 -33.10 2.00 -16.89
C SER A 683 -33.83 3.07 -17.71
N GLU A 684 -33.67 3.13 -19.04
CA GLU A 684 -34.20 4.19 -19.90
C GLU A 684 -33.73 5.60 -19.45
N GLY A 685 -32.46 5.70 -19.05
CA GLY A 685 -31.77 6.91 -18.60
C GLY A 685 -32.05 7.33 -17.14
N LYS A 686 -32.96 6.64 -16.45
CA LYS A 686 -33.48 7.01 -15.11
C LYS A 686 -32.45 6.80 -14.00
N ASP A 687 -31.63 5.76 -14.12
CA ASP A 687 -30.59 5.40 -13.16
C ASP A 687 -29.20 5.61 -13.75
N GLY A 688 -28.22 5.87 -12.88
CA GLY A 688 -26.80 5.85 -13.18
C GLY A 688 -26.02 5.33 -11.97
N VAL A 689 -24.70 5.37 -12.01
CA VAL A 689 -23.86 5.05 -10.84
C VAL A 689 -24.08 6.07 -9.71
N TYR A 690 -23.95 5.61 -8.46
CA TYR A 690 -24.07 6.47 -7.28
C TYR A 690 -22.88 7.42 -7.17
N ASP A 691 -23.14 8.66 -6.75
CA ASP A 691 -22.12 9.67 -6.46
C ASP A 691 -22.01 9.89 -4.94
N ILE A 692 -20.79 9.75 -4.40
CA ILE A 692 -20.50 9.90 -2.97
C ILE A 692 -19.86 11.28 -2.75
N PRO A 693 -20.53 12.22 -2.06
CA PRO A 693 -19.97 13.54 -1.77
C PRO A 693 -18.56 13.46 -1.16
N GLY A 694 -17.63 14.22 -1.73
CA GLY A 694 -16.22 14.23 -1.31
C GLY A 694 -15.37 13.05 -1.78
N HIS A 695 -15.92 12.10 -2.55
CA HIS A 695 -15.19 10.98 -3.16
C HIS A 695 -15.44 10.90 -4.68
N GLY A 696 -16.69 11.04 -5.11
CA GLY A 696 -17.11 10.97 -6.51
C GLY A 696 -17.97 9.74 -6.84
N LYS A 697 -18.18 9.53 -8.14
CA LYS A 697 -18.96 8.41 -8.70
C LYS A 697 -18.29 7.06 -8.49
N LEU A 698 -19.10 6.06 -8.13
CA LEU A 698 -18.70 4.64 -8.19
C LEU A 698 -18.51 4.19 -9.65
N VAL A 699 -17.56 3.29 -9.90
CA VAL A 699 -17.33 2.70 -11.24
C VAL A 699 -18.45 1.75 -11.68
N TYR A 700 -19.19 1.19 -10.71
CA TYR A 700 -20.34 0.30 -10.93
C TYR A 700 -21.52 0.70 -10.03
N ALA A 701 -22.75 0.48 -10.50
CA ALA A 701 -23.98 0.70 -9.74
C ALA A 701 -24.26 -0.43 -8.73
N GLY A 702 -23.86 -1.65 -9.07
CA GLY A 702 -24.02 -2.85 -8.26
C GLY A 702 -23.00 -3.00 -7.12
N LEU A 703 -23.10 -4.12 -6.40
CA LEU A 703 -22.38 -4.38 -5.15
C LEU A 703 -20.84 -4.32 -5.29
N GLN A 704 -20.27 -4.52 -6.49
CA GLN A 704 -18.84 -4.36 -6.72
C GLN A 704 -18.39 -2.91 -6.53
N GLY A 705 -19.14 -1.92 -7.00
CA GLY A 705 -18.75 -0.50 -6.87
C GLY A 705 -18.63 -0.11 -5.40
N TRP A 706 -19.63 -0.49 -4.61
CA TRP A 706 -19.62 -0.32 -3.15
C TRP A 706 -18.49 -1.13 -2.47
N TRP A 707 -18.22 -2.36 -2.93
CA TRP A 707 -17.17 -3.19 -2.35
C TRP A 707 -15.76 -2.72 -2.68
N SER A 708 -15.50 -2.20 -3.89
CA SER A 708 -14.19 -1.63 -4.28
C SER A 708 -13.79 -0.47 -3.37
N VAL A 709 -14.74 0.33 -2.89
CA VAL A 709 -14.50 1.40 -1.91
C VAL A 709 -14.46 0.84 -0.47
N LEU A 710 -15.41 -0.02 -0.10
CA LEU A 710 -15.48 -0.60 1.25
C LEU A 710 -14.30 -1.51 1.62
N LYS A 711 -13.66 -2.22 0.67
CA LYS A 711 -12.62 -3.23 0.92
C LYS A 711 -11.49 -2.68 1.81
N ASN A 712 -10.96 -1.51 1.46
CA ASN A 712 -9.85 -0.87 2.17
C ASN A 712 -10.33 -0.15 3.44
N ILE A 713 -11.47 0.55 3.38
CA ILE A 713 -12.07 1.25 4.54
C ILE A 713 -12.34 0.29 5.71
N ILE A 714 -12.81 -0.93 5.41
CA ILE A 714 -13.04 -1.98 6.39
C ILE A 714 -11.70 -2.53 6.91
N LYS A 715 -10.75 -2.86 6.01
CA LYS A 715 -9.41 -3.37 6.34
C LYS A 715 -8.68 -2.46 7.33
N ASP A 716 -8.59 -1.18 6.96
CA ASP A 716 -7.80 -0.15 7.63
C ASP A 716 -8.61 0.61 8.72
N ASN A 717 -9.89 0.28 8.88
CA ASN A 717 -10.84 0.91 9.81
C ASN A 717 -10.98 2.43 9.63
N ASN A 718 -10.95 2.90 8.38
CA ASN A 718 -10.96 4.33 8.03
C ASN A 718 -12.36 4.95 8.13
N LEU A 719 -12.85 5.13 9.36
CA LEU A 719 -14.13 5.78 9.63
C LEU A 719 -14.21 7.25 9.15
N GLY A 720 -13.07 7.89 8.88
CA GLY A 720 -12.99 9.28 8.38
C GLY A 720 -13.23 9.43 6.88
N HIS A 721 -13.28 8.33 6.11
CA HIS A 721 -13.51 8.36 4.67
C HIS A 721 -14.82 9.07 4.29
N PRO A 722 -14.90 9.84 3.18
CA PRO A 722 -16.11 10.57 2.78
C PRO A 722 -17.39 9.73 2.76
N MET A 723 -17.35 8.49 2.24
CA MET A 723 -18.48 7.56 2.31
C MET A 723 -18.98 7.28 3.75
N CYS A 724 -18.08 7.23 4.74
CA CYS A 724 -18.44 7.03 6.14
C CYS A 724 -18.96 8.31 6.82
N ASN A 725 -18.73 9.49 6.24
CA ASN A 725 -19.39 10.74 6.62
C ASN A 725 -20.78 10.83 5.96
N HIS A 726 -20.88 10.54 4.66
CA HIS A 726 -22.15 10.50 3.91
C HIS A 726 -23.17 9.51 4.51
N LEU A 727 -22.72 8.32 4.93
CA LEU A 727 -23.52 7.33 5.67
C LEU A 727 -23.86 7.74 7.12
N ARG A 728 -23.28 8.83 7.64
CA ARG A 728 -23.69 9.48 8.90
C ARG A 728 -24.66 10.65 8.65
N GLU A 729 -24.51 11.33 7.52
CA GLU A 729 -25.35 12.45 7.08
C GLU A 729 -26.74 12.01 6.59
N GLY A 730 -26.84 10.84 5.95
CA GLY A 730 -28.13 10.31 5.50
C GLY A 730 -28.13 8.87 5.03
N GLN A 731 -29.30 8.43 4.59
CA GLN A 731 -29.62 7.01 4.33
C GLN A 731 -29.70 6.65 2.83
N TRP A 732 -29.50 7.62 1.92
CA TRP A 732 -29.81 7.51 0.49
C TRP A 732 -29.13 6.33 -0.23
N ALA A 733 -27.96 5.88 0.23
CA ALA A 733 -27.28 4.70 -0.30
C ALA A 733 -28.09 3.41 -0.12
N LEU A 734 -28.85 3.29 0.96
CA LEU A 734 -29.75 2.15 1.22
C LEU A 734 -30.88 2.12 0.19
N ASP A 735 -31.50 3.27 -0.03
CA ASP A 735 -32.63 3.47 -0.95
C ASP A 735 -32.25 3.26 -2.42
N TYR A 736 -31.08 3.74 -2.82
CA TYR A 736 -30.52 3.51 -4.16
C TYR A 736 -30.33 2.02 -4.46
N ILE A 737 -29.65 1.29 -3.55
CA ILE A 737 -29.32 -0.13 -3.75
C ILE A 737 -30.59 -0.99 -3.79
N ILE A 738 -31.59 -0.74 -2.94
CA ILE A 738 -32.88 -1.43 -3.01
C ILE A 738 -33.57 -1.10 -4.33
N GLY A 739 -33.74 0.19 -4.62
CA GLY A 739 -34.57 0.65 -5.74
C GLY A 739 -34.09 0.14 -7.10
N ARG A 740 -32.77 0.09 -7.36
CA ARG A 740 -32.25 -0.44 -8.62
C ARG A 740 -32.54 -1.95 -8.77
N LEU A 741 -32.46 -2.70 -7.68
CA LEU A 741 -32.71 -4.16 -7.69
C LEU A 741 -34.21 -4.48 -7.81
N GLU A 742 -35.09 -3.70 -7.18
CA GLU A 742 -36.55 -3.81 -7.35
C GLU A 742 -37.01 -3.36 -8.75
N ARG A 743 -36.29 -2.44 -9.41
CA ARG A 743 -36.58 -2.08 -10.81
C ARG A 743 -36.19 -3.19 -11.78
N ILE A 744 -34.99 -3.77 -11.70
CA ILE A 744 -34.60 -4.84 -12.63
C ILE A 744 -35.41 -6.13 -12.40
N SER A 745 -35.76 -6.48 -11.16
CA SER A 745 -36.58 -7.68 -10.88
C SER A 745 -38.00 -7.62 -11.42
N SER A 746 -38.50 -6.41 -11.73
CA SER A 746 -39.78 -6.19 -12.43
C SER A 746 -39.73 -6.41 -13.94
N LYS A 747 -38.52 -6.52 -14.54
CA LYS A 747 -38.34 -6.79 -15.98
C LYS A 747 -38.31 -8.30 -16.24
N SER A 748 -39.01 -8.72 -17.29
CA SER A 748 -39.17 -10.14 -17.64
C SER A 748 -37.82 -10.83 -17.86
N GLY A 749 -37.66 -12.00 -17.24
CA GLY A 749 -36.44 -12.81 -17.27
C GLY A 749 -35.50 -12.61 -16.07
N TYR A 750 -35.67 -11.55 -15.29
CA TYR A 750 -34.80 -11.17 -14.16
C TYR A 750 -35.49 -11.28 -12.79
N GLU A 751 -36.64 -11.95 -12.71
CA GLU A 751 -37.49 -12.05 -11.51
C GLU A 751 -36.75 -12.67 -10.31
N ARG A 752 -35.71 -13.47 -10.57
CA ARG A 752 -34.81 -14.10 -9.58
C ARG A 752 -34.09 -13.06 -8.70
N VAL A 753 -33.85 -11.84 -9.22
CA VAL A 753 -33.22 -10.73 -8.48
C VAL A 753 -34.10 -10.21 -7.33
N GLN A 754 -35.41 -10.54 -7.31
CA GLN A 754 -36.30 -10.13 -6.22
C GLN A 754 -35.92 -10.74 -4.85
N LYS A 755 -35.31 -11.93 -4.81
CA LYS A 755 -34.88 -12.57 -3.56
C LYS A 755 -33.69 -11.83 -2.92
N PRO A 756 -32.60 -11.50 -3.63
CA PRO A 756 -31.58 -10.56 -3.16
C PRO A 756 -32.13 -9.18 -2.76
N ALA A 757 -33.04 -8.61 -3.55
CA ALA A 757 -33.62 -7.29 -3.29
C ALA A 757 -34.37 -7.27 -1.94
N MET A 758 -35.24 -8.26 -1.71
CA MET A 758 -35.97 -8.41 -0.44
C MET A 758 -35.02 -8.68 0.73
N TRP A 759 -34.01 -9.54 0.54
CA TRP A 759 -33.01 -9.81 1.59
C TRP A 759 -32.26 -8.53 2.01
N LEU A 760 -31.81 -7.71 1.04
CA LEU A 760 -31.17 -6.43 1.31
C LEU A 760 -32.12 -5.45 2.01
N LYS A 761 -33.36 -5.33 1.52
CA LYS A 761 -34.38 -4.46 2.10
C LYS A 761 -34.65 -4.77 3.58
N GLU A 762 -34.84 -6.04 3.93
CA GLU A 762 -35.03 -6.49 5.31
C GLU A 762 -33.86 -6.06 6.24
N ARG A 763 -32.61 -6.14 5.76
CA ARG A 763 -31.43 -5.75 6.55
C ARG A 763 -31.30 -4.24 6.66
N PHE A 764 -31.55 -3.51 5.57
CA PHE A 764 -31.52 -2.06 5.55
C PHE A 764 -32.61 -1.48 6.48
N ASP A 765 -33.86 -1.95 6.40
CA ASP A 765 -34.96 -1.52 7.27
C ASP A 765 -34.74 -1.85 8.76
N ALA A 766 -33.87 -2.81 9.09
CA ALA A 766 -33.38 -3.04 10.45
C ALA A 766 -32.34 -1.98 10.87
N ILE A 767 -31.30 -1.74 10.06
CA ILE A 767 -30.17 -0.86 10.42
C ILE A 767 -30.50 0.64 10.34
N ARG A 768 -31.55 1.05 9.61
CA ARG A 768 -32.08 2.44 9.61
C ARG A 768 -32.45 2.98 11.01
N LYS A 769 -32.66 2.08 11.98
CA LYS A 769 -33.05 2.39 13.36
C LYS A 769 -31.85 2.64 14.29
N MET A 770 -30.63 2.42 13.80
CA MET A 770 -29.40 2.64 14.56
C MET A 770 -29.01 4.13 14.55
N PRO A 771 -28.32 4.63 15.60
CA PRO A 771 -27.70 5.95 15.57
C PRO A 771 -26.74 6.09 14.39
N SER A 772 -26.71 7.27 13.77
CA SER A 772 -25.98 7.52 12.51
C SER A 772 -24.51 7.08 12.55
N PHE A 773 -23.81 7.30 13.67
CA PHE A 773 -22.40 6.90 13.84
C PHE A 773 -22.15 5.38 13.79
N LEU A 774 -23.19 4.54 13.93
CA LEU A 774 -23.08 3.09 13.73
C LEU A 774 -23.49 2.64 12.31
N LEU A 775 -24.18 3.47 11.53
CA LEU A 775 -24.67 3.10 10.20
C LEU A 775 -23.54 2.71 9.22
N PRO A 776 -22.35 3.35 9.19
CA PRO A 776 -21.22 2.91 8.36
C PRO A 776 -20.80 1.45 8.62
N ARG A 777 -20.68 1.04 9.89
CA ARG A 777 -20.36 -0.36 10.28
C ARG A 777 -21.40 -1.32 9.74
N TYR A 778 -22.67 -1.06 10.02
CA TYR A 778 -23.77 -1.96 9.67
C TYR A 778 -23.99 -2.03 8.15
N PHE A 779 -23.86 -0.92 7.43
CA PHE A 779 -23.83 -0.90 5.97
C PHE A 779 -22.69 -1.78 5.43
N GLY A 780 -21.46 -1.59 5.92
CA GLY A 780 -20.30 -2.41 5.54
C GLY A 780 -20.50 -3.91 5.78
N LEU A 781 -21.13 -4.30 6.89
CA LEU A 781 -21.48 -5.70 7.18
C LEU A 781 -22.49 -6.27 6.17
N VAL A 782 -23.56 -5.54 5.86
CA VAL A 782 -24.59 -5.99 4.90
C VAL A 782 -24.00 -6.11 3.48
N ILE A 783 -23.29 -5.08 3.01
CA ILE A 783 -22.70 -5.09 1.65
C ILE A 783 -21.64 -6.19 1.53
N ARG A 784 -20.76 -6.38 2.53
CA ARG A 784 -19.79 -7.49 2.54
C ARG A 784 -20.47 -8.86 2.41
N THR A 785 -21.57 -9.05 3.13
CA THR A 785 -22.32 -10.32 3.13
C THR A 785 -23.03 -10.56 1.80
N ALA A 786 -23.70 -9.54 1.25
CA ALA A 786 -24.37 -9.60 -0.06
C ALA A 786 -23.37 -9.83 -1.21
N TYR A 787 -22.26 -9.08 -1.21
CA TYR A 787 -21.19 -9.22 -2.20
C TYR A 787 -20.61 -10.63 -2.20
N ARG A 788 -20.28 -11.18 -1.01
CA ARG A 788 -19.76 -12.55 -0.87
C ARG A 788 -20.75 -13.61 -1.34
N ALA A 789 -22.04 -13.44 -1.07
CA ALA A 789 -23.06 -14.37 -1.55
C ALA A 789 -23.16 -14.36 -3.09
N ALA A 790 -23.08 -13.20 -3.73
CA ALA A 790 -23.04 -13.07 -5.20
C ALA A 790 -21.74 -13.64 -5.80
N TRP A 791 -20.60 -13.39 -5.17
CA TRP A 791 -19.28 -13.88 -5.59
C TRP A 791 -19.19 -15.41 -5.51
N GLU A 792 -19.51 -15.99 -4.35
CA GLU A 792 -19.58 -17.44 -4.18
C GLU A 792 -20.57 -18.10 -5.16
N ARG A 793 -21.72 -17.45 -5.40
CA ARG A 793 -22.70 -17.93 -6.39
C ARG A 793 -22.11 -17.96 -7.79
N SER A 794 -21.43 -16.89 -8.21
CA SER A 794 -20.77 -16.80 -9.52
C SER A 794 -19.74 -17.92 -9.70
N LEU A 795 -18.84 -18.11 -8.72
CA LEU A 795 -17.86 -19.21 -8.73
C LEU A 795 -18.52 -20.59 -8.71
N SER A 796 -19.69 -20.75 -8.07
CA SER A 796 -20.44 -22.02 -8.06
C SER A 796 -20.98 -22.44 -9.44
N LEU A 797 -21.15 -21.47 -10.36
CA LEU A 797 -21.59 -21.69 -11.74
C LEU A 797 -20.42 -21.96 -12.70
N MET A 798 -19.20 -21.55 -12.34
CA MET A 798 -17.99 -21.70 -13.16
C MET A 798 -17.42 -23.13 -13.12
N ASN A 799 -16.56 -23.46 -14.08
CA ASN A 799 -15.94 -24.79 -14.17
C ASN A 799 -15.03 -25.10 -12.96
N LYS A 800 -14.66 -26.37 -12.79
CA LYS A 800 -13.85 -26.85 -11.66
C LYS A 800 -12.50 -26.12 -11.55
N ASN A 801 -11.83 -25.83 -12.67
CA ASN A 801 -10.48 -25.27 -12.67
C ASN A 801 -10.46 -23.81 -12.18
N VAL A 802 -11.53 -23.04 -12.46
CA VAL A 802 -11.71 -21.69 -11.90
C VAL A 802 -12.11 -21.77 -10.43
N ARG A 803 -13.13 -22.58 -10.11
CA ARG A 803 -13.71 -22.70 -8.76
C ARG A 803 -12.74 -23.26 -7.72
N GLU A 804 -11.86 -24.17 -8.13
CA GLU A 804 -10.77 -24.71 -7.32
C GLU A 804 -9.43 -24.01 -7.55
N GLY A 805 -9.43 -22.95 -8.38
CA GLY A 805 -8.27 -22.15 -8.74
C GLY A 805 -7.85 -21.16 -7.66
N GLN A 806 -6.72 -20.50 -7.89
CA GLN A 806 -6.18 -19.45 -7.04
C GLN A 806 -6.93 -18.13 -7.22
N TRP A 807 -6.77 -17.20 -6.26
CA TRP A 807 -7.50 -15.93 -6.23
C TRP A 807 -7.42 -15.16 -7.56
N PHE A 808 -6.24 -15.02 -8.17
CA PHE A 808 -6.08 -14.26 -9.42
C PHE A 808 -6.84 -14.87 -10.59
N LEU A 809 -6.98 -16.21 -10.64
CA LEU A 809 -7.79 -16.90 -11.66
C LEU A 809 -9.29 -16.76 -11.38
N GLN A 810 -9.69 -16.69 -10.11
CA GLN A 810 -11.08 -16.42 -9.74
C GLN A 810 -11.47 -14.99 -10.12
N ASP A 811 -10.65 -13.99 -9.75
CA ASP A 811 -10.88 -12.58 -10.04
C ASP A 811 -10.99 -12.30 -11.55
N LEU A 812 -10.04 -12.83 -12.35
CA LEU A 812 -10.11 -12.74 -13.82
C LEU A 812 -11.37 -13.40 -14.40
N ALA A 813 -11.84 -14.51 -13.82
CA ALA A 813 -13.02 -15.22 -14.30
C ALA A 813 -14.34 -14.55 -13.87
N MET A 814 -14.33 -13.66 -12.87
CA MET A 814 -15.52 -12.96 -12.37
C MET A 814 -16.08 -11.88 -13.32
N ILE A 815 -15.35 -11.59 -14.39
CA ILE A 815 -15.81 -10.79 -15.54
C ILE A 815 -16.67 -11.63 -16.51
N ILE A 816 -16.55 -12.97 -16.51
CA ILE A 816 -17.18 -13.86 -17.50
C ILE A 816 -18.70 -13.91 -17.33
N ARG A 817 -19.42 -13.30 -18.27
CA ARG A 817 -20.89 -13.16 -18.24
C ARG A 817 -21.66 -14.38 -18.80
N ARG A 818 -21.02 -15.25 -19.59
CA ARG A 818 -21.65 -16.43 -20.22
C ARG A 818 -20.63 -17.54 -20.52
N LEU A 819 -21.05 -18.79 -20.41
CA LEU A 819 -20.26 -19.97 -20.81
C LEU A 819 -20.99 -20.73 -21.93
N CYS A 820 -20.26 -21.11 -22.98
CA CYS A 820 -20.75 -22.05 -23.98
C CYS A 820 -20.29 -23.48 -23.62
N GLN A 821 -21.20 -24.46 -23.68
CA GLN A 821 -20.91 -25.88 -23.44
C GLN A 821 -21.11 -26.74 -24.70
N MET A 822 -21.46 -26.13 -25.84
CA MET A 822 -21.65 -26.83 -27.10
C MET A 822 -20.27 -27.17 -27.69
N GLY A 823 -19.98 -28.47 -27.79
CA GLY A 823 -18.74 -28.98 -28.37
C GLY A 823 -18.79 -29.00 -29.90
N LEU A 824 -18.43 -30.13 -30.51
CA LEU A 824 -18.49 -30.29 -31.98
C LEU A 824 -19.91 -30.15 -32.55
N ASP A 825 -20.95 -30.31 -31.74
CA ASP A 825 -22.35 -30.08 -32.14
C ASP A 825 -22.61 -28.63 -32.59
N LEU A 826 -21.81 -27.67 -32.10
CA LEU A 826 -21.83 -26.27 -32.55
C LEU A 826 -21.61 -26.14 -34.07
N LEU A 827 -20.86 -27.07 -34.70
CA LEU A 827 -20.68 -27.09 -36.16
C LEU A 827 -21.97 -27.38 -36.93
N LYS A 828 -22.97 -28.01 -36.28
CA LYS A 828 -24.25 -28.39 -36.88
C LYS A 828 -25.39 -27.45 -36.45
N GLU A 829 -25.09 -26.45 -35.62
CA GLU A 829 -26.04 -25.43 -35.18
C GLU A 829 -26.48 -24.57 -36.37
N LYS A 830 -27.79 -24.29 -36.45
CA LYS A 830 -28.42 -23.63 -37.62
C LYS A 830 -28.52 -22.13 -37.40
N VAL A 831 -27.77 -21.37 -38.20
CA VAL A 831 -27.71 -19.90 -38.15
C VAL A 831 -28.51 -19.31 -39.31
N PRO A 832 -29.62 -18.58 -39.04
CA PRO A 832 -30.29 -17.76 -40.05
C PRO A 832 -29.31 -16.72 -40.61
N ARG A 833 -29.13 -16.68 -41.93
CA ARG A 833 -28.15 -15.81 -42.59
C ARG A 833 -28.81 -14.48 -42.97
N ARG A 834 -28.31 -13.36 -42.44
CA ARG A 834 -28.76 -12.02 -42.86
C ARG A 834 -28.47 -11.77 -44.34
N PHE A 835 -27.25 -12.09 -44.80
CA PHE A 835 -26.84 -12.00 -46.21
C PHE A 835 -26.88 -13.38 -46.88
N LEU A 836 -26.99 -13.43 -48.21
CA LEU A 836 -27.07 -14.68 -48.96
C LEU A 836 -25.69 -15.38 -48.97
N PRO A 837 -25.61 -16.72 -48.76
CA PRO A 837 -24.33 -17.42 -48.80
C PRO A 837 -23.61 -17.27 -50.14
N TYR A 838 -22.30 -17.00 -50.10
CA TYR A 838 -21.42 -16.74 -51.24
C TYR A 838 -21.74 -15.48 -52.09
N ASP A 839 -22.65 -14.61 -51.65
CA ASP A 839 -23.07 -13.39 -52.36
C ASP A 839 -22.84 -12.14 -51.49
N ASP A 840 -22.03 -11.20 -51.97
CA ASP A 840 -21.66 -9.95 -51.28
C ASP A 840 -22.66 -8.81 -51.50
N THR A 841 -23.74 -9.04 -52.25
CA THR A 841 -24.73 -8.01 -52.58
C THR A 841 -25.36 -7.45 -51.31
N TYR A 842 -25.10 -6.18 -51.00
CA TYR A 842 -25.73 -5.50 -49.88
C TYR A 842 -27.25 -5.40 -50.04
N PHE A 843 -27.96 -5.58 -48.92
CA PHE A 843 -29.37 -5.25 -48.75
C PHE A 843 -29.71 -5.08 -47.27
N ASP A 844 -30.78 -4.34 -47.00
CA ASP A 844 -31.19 -3.98 -45.65
C ASP A 844 -31.83 -5.15 -44.88
N SER A 845 -31.91 -5.03 -43.55
CA SER A 845 -32.32 -6.13 -42.66
C SER A 845 -33.79 -6.54 -42.76
N ASP A 846 -34.61 -5.75 -43.45
CA ASP A 846 -36.03 -5.95 -43.74
C ASP A 846 -36.32 -6.31 -45.21
N ASP A 847 -35.29 -6.39 -46.07
CA ASP A 847 -35.40 -6.94 -47.43
C ASP A 847 -35.86 -8.42 -47.37
N ALA A 848 -36.70 -8.85 -48.31
CA ALA A 848 -37.22 -10.22 -48.35
C ALA A 848 -36.13 -11.32 -48.53
N ARG A 849 -34.90 -10.94 -48.88
CA ARG A 849 -33.72 -11.83 -48.90
C ARG A 849 -33.14 -12.04 -47.49
N ALA A 850 -33.31 -11.11 -46.56
CA ALA A 850 -32.78 -11.20 -45.21
C ALA A 850 -33.39 -12.38 -44.45
N TYR A 851 -32.54 -13.23 -43.87
CA TYR A 851 -32.93 -14.45 -43.16
C TYR A 851 -33.69 -15.48 -44.01
N SER A 852 -33.77 -15.30 -45.34
CA SER A 852 -34.38 -16.25 -46.29
C SER A 852 -33.58 -17.55 -46.48
N LYS A 853 -32.37 -17.61 -45.91
CA LYS A 853 -31.45 -18.75 -45.93
C LYS A 853 -30.94 -19.05 -44.52
N THR A 854 -30.60 -20.31 -44.30
CA THR A 854 -30.02 -20.81 -43.05
C THR A 854 -28.84 -21.70 -43.40
N SER A 855 -27.68 -21.43 -42.82
CA SER A 855 -26.49 -22.29 -42.93
C SER A 855 -26.23 -22.97 -41.60
N ILE A 856 -25.54 -24.12 -41.60
CA ILE A 856 -24.89 -24.63 -40.39
C ILE A 856 -23.50 -24.01 -40.26
N LEU A 857 -22.95 -23.93 -39.04
CA LEU A 857 -21.65 -23.29 -38.82
C LEU A 857 -20.50 -23.96 -39.58
N GLU A 858 -20.55 -25.28 -39.78
CA GLU A 858 -19.64 -26.04 -40.66
C GLU A 858 -19.53 -25.42 -42.07
N ASP A 859 -20.66 -25.02 -42.63
CA ASP A 859 -20.78 -24.49 -43.99
C ASP A 859 -20.34 -23.03 -44.06
N ILE A 860 -20.51 -22.26 -42.97
CA ILE A 860 -19.99 -20.89 -42.84
C ILE A 860 -18.45 -20.89 -42.75
N ILE A 861 -17.87 -21.88 -42.06
CA ILE A 861 -16.42 -22.09 -42.02
C ILE A 861 -15.89 -22.44 -43.43
N GLN A 862 -16.59 -23.31 -44.17
CA GLN A 862 -16.23 -23.63 -45.55
C GLN A 862 -16.35 -22.40 -46.46
N GLU A 863 -17.45 -21.67 -46.36
CA GLU A 863 -17.71 -20.45 -47.11
C GLU A 863 -16.57 -19.45 -46.89
N SER A 864 -16.16 -19.24 -45.64
CA SER A 864 -15.01 -18.38 -45.30
C SER A 864 -13.71 -18.85 -45.93
N LEU A 865 -13.35 -20.13 -45.84
CA LEU A 865 -12.11 -20.67 -46.43
C LEU A 865 -12.12 -20.63 -47.96
N GLN A 866 -13.25 -21.00 -48.58
CA GLN A 866 -13.43 -21.00 -50.03
C GLN A 866 -13.40 -19.59 -50.61
N ARG A 867 -14.02 -18.61 -49.93
CA ARG A 867 -14.00 -17.20 -50.31
C ARG A 867 -12.59 -16.63 -50.37
N HIS A 868 -11.75 -16.91 -49.37
CA HIS A 868 -10.35 -16.50 -49.38
C HIS A 868 -9.55 -17.20 -50.50
N ALA A 869 -9.78 -18.50 -50.73
CA ALA A 869 -9.06 -19.27 -51.74
C ALA A 869 -9.42 -18.88 -53.20
N SER A 870 -10.67 -18.48 -53.45
CA SER A 870 -11.08 -17.89 -54.73
C SER A 870 -10.53 -16.48 -54.94
N GLY A 871 -10.14 -15.79 -53.86
CA GLY A 871 -9.90 -14.36 -53.84
C GLY A 871 -11.19 -13.55 -53.70
N MET A 872 -11.07 -12.35 -53.12
CA MET A 872 -12.16 -11.39 -52.94
C MET A 872 -11.66 -10.00 -53.36
N SER A 873 -12.51 -9.25 -54.06
CA SER A 873 -12.28 -7.86 -54.43
C SER A 873 -13.61 -7.13 -54.32
N PHE A 874 -13.73 -6.20 -53.38
CA PHE A 874 -14.97 -5.49 -53.12
C PHE A 874 -14.72 -4.05 -52.66
N ARG A 875 -15.72 -3.19 -52.85
CA ARG A 875 -15.81 -1.92 -52.14
C ARG A 875 -16.78 -2.08 -50.97
N GLU A 876 -16.45 -1.53 -49.82
CA GLU A 876 -17.33 -1.60 -48.65
C GLU A 876 -18.75 -1.06 -48.97
N ALA A 877 -19.76 -1.78 -48.48
CA ALA A 877 -21.15 -1.38 -48.68
C ALA A 877 -21.41 -0.02 -48.02
N ASN A 878 -22.10 0.88 -48.73
CA ASN A 878 -22.39 2.24 -48.28
C ASN A 878 -21.15 3.16 -48.09
N ALA A 879 -19.97 2.76 -48.62
CA ALA A 879 -18.70 3.50 -48.52
C ALA A 879 -18.79 5.00 -48.80
N GLY A 880 -18.31 5.79 -47.84
CA GLY A 880 -18.30 7.26 -47.85
C GLY A 880 -18.50 7.84 -46.43
N PRO A 881 -18.59 9.17 -46.28
CA PRO A 881 -18.59 9.85 -44.97
C PRO A 881 -19.71 9.48 -43.98
N ASN A 882 -20.76 8.79 -44.44
CA ASN A 882 -21.84 8.30 -43.59
C ASN A 882 -21.53 6.92 -42.96
N LEU A 883 -20.52 6.21 -43.47
CA LEU A 883 -20.02 4.94 -42.93
C LEU A 883 -18.76 5.18 -42.08
N ASP A 884 -17.76 5.83 -42.69
CA ASP A 884 -16.55 6.30 -42.02
C ASP A 884 -16.23 7.71 -42.54
N MET A 885 -16.16 8.67 -41.61
CA MET A 885 -15.94 10.10 -41.90
C MET A 885 -14.46 10.52 -41.93
N GLN A 886 -13.55 9.59 -41.66
CA GLN A 886 -12.10 9.79 -41.61
C GLN A 886 -11.41 9.09 -42.78
N MET A 887 -11.81 7.86 -43.12
CA MET A 887 -11.21 7.02 -44.17
C MET A 887 -11.27 7.69 -45.56
N SER A 888 -10.18 7.57 -46.33
CA SER A 888 -10.12 8.03 -47.72
C SER A 888 -10.94 7.12 -48.66
N SER A 889 -11.27 7.63 -49.85
CA SER A 889 -12.10 6.87 -50.82
C SER A 889 -11.44 5.55 -51.22
N GLU A 890 -10.11 5.49 -51.19
CA GLU A 890 -9.26 4.37 -51.54
C GLU A 890 -9.23 3.30 -50.44
N GLY A 891 -9.38 3.70 -49.17
CA GLY A 891 -9.39 2.79 -48.02
C GLY A 891 -10.55 1.80 -48.02
N PHE A 892 -11.70 2.17 -48.59
CA PHE A 892 -12.90 1.33 -48.73
C PHE A 892 -12.78 0.25 -49.82
N ASN A 893 -11.70 0.21 -50.61
CA ASN A 893 -11.49 -0.79 -51.67
C ASN A 893 -10.59 -1.91 -51.13
N ILE A 894 -11.14 -3.11 -51.00
CA ILE A 894 -10.51 -4.25 -50.32
C ILE A 894 -10.26 -5.39 -51.31
N ASP A 895 -8.99 -5.65 -51.58
CA ASP A 895 -8.52 -6.85 -52.27
C ASP A 895 -7.94 -7.84 -51.24
N ILE A 896 -8.31 -9.12 -51.36
CA ILE A 896 -7.81 -10.24 -50.55
C ILE A 896 -7.56 -11.43 -51.47
N LYS A 897 -6.37 -12.05 -51.39
CA LYS A 897 -5.95 -13.14 -52.28
C LYS A 897 -4.97 -14.09 -51.59
N VAL A 898 -4.90 -15.34 -52.04
CA VAL A 898 -3.84 -16.28 -51.66
C VAL A 898 -2.70 -16.22 -52.68
N ASP A 899 -1.47 -16.14 -52.21
CA ASP A 899 -0.28 -16.42 -53.02
C ASP A 899 -0.06 -17.94 -53.05
N TRP A 900 -0.45 -18.61 -54.14
CA TRP A 900 -0.34 -20.07 -54.24
C TRP A 900 1.10 -20.61 -54.36
N SER A 901 2.11 -19.74 -54.45
CA SER A 901 3.51 -20.14 -54.28
C SER A 901 3.86 -20.40 -52.80
N THR A 902 3.31 -19.62 -51.87
CA THR A 902 3.59 -19.70 -50.42
C THR A 902 2.43 -20.21 -49.56
N GLY A 903 1.20 -20.21 -50.10
CA GLY A 903 -0.04 -20.51 -49.39
C GLY A 903 -0.55 -19.37 -48.49
N LEU A 904 0.14 -18.23 -48.44
CA LEU A 904 -0.18 -17.11 -47.55
C LEU A 904 -1.34 -16.26 -48.08
N ILE A 905 -2.18 -15.75 -47.18
CA ILE A 905 -3.21 -14.75 -47.51
C ILE A 905 -2.56 -13.36 -47.47
N PHE A 906 -2.79 -12.60 -48.54
CA PHE A 906 -2.48 -11.19 -48.69
C PHE A 906 -3.78 -10.40 -48.70
N GLY A 907 -3.86 -9.28 -47.98
CA GLY A 907 -5.05 -8.44 -47.97
C GLY A 907 -4.79 -6.97 -47.64
N GLY A 908 -5.82 -6.14 -47.85
CA GLY A 908 -5.83 -4.72 -47.49
C GLY A 908 -5.01 -3.83 -48.43
N ASN A 909 -4.86 -2.57 -48.04
CA ASN A 909 -4.01 -1.60 -48.71
C ASN A 909 -3.54 -0.52 -47.70
N GLN A 910 -2.55 0.30 -48.08
CA GLN A 910 -1.94 1.34 -47.23
C GLN A 910 -2.88 2.47 -46.74
N ASN A 911 -4.12 2.54 -47.24
CA ASN A 911 -5.17 3.45 -46.78
C ASN A 911 -6.24 2.76 -45.91
N ASN A 912 -6.04 1.49 -45.56
CA ASN A 912 -7.00 0.65 -44.84
C ASN A 912 -6.43 0.10 -43.51
N CYS A 913 -7.33 -0.32 -42.62
CA CYS A 913 -7.05 -0.74 -41.25
C CYS A 913 -7.55 -2.18 -40.93
N GLY A 914 -7.50 -3.10 -41.89
CA GLY A 914 -8.07 -4.46 -41.79
C GLY A 914 -7.45 -5.45 -40.78
N THR A 915 -6.73 -4.99 -39.75
CA THR A 915 -6.21 -5.81 -38.64
C THR A 915 -6.38 -5.06 -37.32
N TRP A 916 -6.29 -5.73 -36.16
CA TRP A 916 -6.55 -5.12 -34.84
C TRP A 916 -5.76 -3.84 -34.51
N MET A 917 -4.66 -3.58 -35.21
CA MET A 917 -3.95 -2.31 -35.13
C MET A 917 -4.63 -1.27 -36.05
N ASP A 918 -5.88 -0.92 -35.73
CA ASP A 918 -6.86 -0.37 -36.67
C ASP A 918 -6.99 1.16 -36.69
N LYS A 919 -6.25 1.89 -35.85
CA LYS A 919 -6.39 3.35 -35.70
C LYS A 919 -6.24 4.13 -37.01
N MET A 920 -7.37 4.54 -37.60
CA MET A 920 -7.42 5.53 -38.67
C MET A 920 -7.00 6.91 -38.15
N GLY A 921 -6.26 7.67 -38.95
CA GLY A 921 -5.91 9.05 -38.62
C GLY A 921 -7.09 10.01 -38.83
N GLU A 922 -7.25 10.97 -37.91
CA GLU A 922 -8.37 11.94 -37.90
C GLU A 922 -7.91 13.41 -37.96
N SER A 923 -6.65 13.71 -37.62
CA SER A 923 -6.21 15.10 -37.44
C SER A 923 -6.06 15.83 -38.78
N GLU A 924 -6.99 16.76 -39.08
CA GLU A 924 -6.84 17.71 -40.19
C GLU A 924 -5.67 18.66 -39.94
N ARG A 925 -5.46 19.07 -38.68
CA ARG A 925 -4.38 19.97 -38.25
C ARG A 925 -2.99 19.37 -38.49
N ALA A 926 -2.77 18.13 -38.05
CA ALA A 926 -1.53 17.40 -38.28
C ALA A 926 -1.47 16.72 -39.67
N LYS A 927 -2.49 16.90 -40.51
CA LYS A 927 -2.63 16.33 -41.86
C LYS A 927 -2.56 14.80 -41.89
N SER A 928 -3.08 14.15 -40.84
CA SER A 928 -3.15 12.69 -40.72
C SER A 928 -4.55 12.12 -40.99
N LYS A 929 -5.57 12.96 -41.21
CA LYS A 929 -6.93 12.52 -41.56
C LYS A 929 -6.93 11.61 -42.80
N GLY A 930 -7.51 10.41 -42.67
CA GLY A 930 -7.57 9.40 -43.73
C GLY A 930 -6.27 8.66 -43.98
N VAL A 931 -5.26 8.81 -43.10
CA VAL A 931 -3.98 8.10 -43.18
C VAL A 931 -3.83 7.17 -41.98
N PRO A 932 -3.98 5.83 -42.14
CA PRO A 932 -3.82 4.84 -41.08
C PRO A 932 -2.59 5.07 -40.20
N GLY A 933 -2.73 4.91 -38.88
CA GLY A 933 -1.63 4.88 -37.92
C GLY A 933 -0.71 3.69 -38.16
N THR A 934 -1.31 2.53 -38.45
CA THR A 934 -0.67 1.22 -38.63
C THR A 934 -1.37 0.45 -39.77
N PRO A 935 -1.18 0.83 -41.04
CA PRO A 935 -1.65 0.00 -42.15
C PRO A 935 -0.87 -1.31 -42.11
N ARG A 936 -1.58 -2.44 -42.09
CA ARG A 936 -0.99 -3.79 -42.00
C ARG A 936 -1.44 -4.63 -43.18
N ASP A 937 -1.17 -4.09 -44.37
CA ASP A 937 -1.45 -4.74 -45.64
C ASP A 937 -0.37 -5.77 -46.01
N GLY A 938 -0.67 -6.60 -46.99
CA GLY A 938 0.15 -7.77 -47.32
C GLY A 938 -0.24 -8.98 -46.46
N ALA A 939 0.74 -9.79 -46.07
CA ALA A 939 0.51 -11.00 -45.26
C ALA A 939 0.89 -10.78 -43.79
N ALA A 940 -0.09 -10.54 -42.92
CA ALA A 940 0.12 -10.39 -41.48
C ALA A 940 0.38 -11.73 -40.78
N ILE A 941 1.36 -11.76 -39.86
CA ILE A 941 1.84 -13.01 -39.27
C ILE A 941 0.78 -13.75 -38.44
N GLU A 942 -0.08 -13.04 -37.69
CA GLU A 942 -1.12 -13.66 -36.87
C GLU A 942 -2.25 -14.24 -37.72
N ILE A 943 -2.61 -13.60 -38.84
CA ILE A 943 -3.59 -14.13 -39.81
C ILE A 943 -3.06 -15.41 -40.43
N THR A 944 -1.77 -15.46 -40.79
CA THR A 944 -1.11 -16.68 -41.29
C THR A 944 -1.15 -17.82 -40.27
N GLY A 945 -0.84 -17.53 -39.00
CA GLY A 945 -0.92 -18.53 -37.92
C GLY A 945 -2.34 -19.05 -37.66
N LEU A 946 -3.33 -18.16 -37.67
CA LEU A 946 -4.75 -18.49 -37.51
C LEU A 946 -5.29 -19.31 -38.69
N LEU A 947 -4.91 -18.95 -39.92
CA LEU A 947 -5.23 -19.72 -41.14
C LEU A 947 -4.68 -21.14 -41.04
N TYR A 948 -3.37 -21.29 -40.80
CA TYR A 948 -2.75 -22.62 -40.71
C TYR A 948 -3.37 -23.47 -39.57
N SER A 949 -3.62 -22.87 -38.40
CA SER A 949 -4.29 -23.56 -37.28
C SER A 949 -5.71 -24.00 -37.65
N THR A 950 -6.45 -23.19 -38.42
CA THR A 950 -7.79 -23.54 -38.93
C THR A 950 -7.71 -24.66 -39.95
N LEU A 951 -6.81 -24.58 -40.93
CA LEU A 951 -6.62 -25.58 -41.98
C LEU A 951 -6.26 -26.95 -41.41
N ARG A 952 -5.30 -27.02 -40.46
CA ARG A 952 -4.98 -28.27 -39.77
C ARG A 952 -6.20 -28.81 -39.01
N TRP A 953 -6.92 -27.97 -38.29
CA TRP A 953 -8.09 -28.39 -37.52
C TRP A 953 -9.22 -28.95 -38.40
N VAL A 954 -9.57 -28.31 -39.52
CA VAL A 954 -10.59 -28.85 -40.43
C VAL A 954 -10.11 -30.09 -41.18
N ALA A 955 -8.83 -30.20 -41.53
CA ALA A 955 -8.24 -31.41 -42.10
C ALA A 955 -8.32 -32.60 -41.12
N GLU A 956 -7.91 -32.38 -39.87
CA GLU A 956 -8.03 -33.38 -38.78
C GLU A 956 -9.49 -33.79 -38.52
N LEU A 957 -10.44 -32.86 -38.57
CA LEU A 957 -11.87 -33.18 -38.42
C LEU A 957 -12.42 -33.91 -39.65
N HIS A 958 -11.92 -33.63 -40.86
CA HIS A 958 -12.33 -34.32 -42.08
C HIS A 958 -11.88 -35.78 -42.07
N GLU A 959 -10.60 -36.04 -41.75
CA GLU A 959 -10.04 -37.39 -41.56
C GLU A 959 -10.87 -38.20 -40.54
N LYS A 960 -11.33 -37.55 -39.47
CA LYS A 960 -12.14 -38.16 -38.40
C LYS A 960 -13.64 -38.24 -38.74
N GLY A 961 -14.06 -37.89 -39.96
CA GLY A 961 -15.45 -37.92 -40.42
C GLY A 961 -16.39 -36.94 -39.69
N LYS A 962 -15.85 -35.83 -39.17
CA LYS A 962 -16.58 -34.79 -38.42
C LYS A 962 -16.77 -33.48 -39.19
N TYR A 963 -15.92 -33.22 -40.18
CA TYR A 963 -16.04 -32.09 -41.11
C TYR A 963 -16.27 -32.61 -42.54
N LYS A 964 -17.31 -32.13 -43.23
CA LYS A 964 -17.76 -32.75 -44.50
C LYS A 964 -16.91 -32.41 -45.74
N TYR A 965 -16.05 -31.40 -45.68
CA TYR A 965 -15.25 -30.92 -46.82
C TYR A 965 -13.76 -31.30 -46.69
N ALA A 966 -13.13 -31.65 -47.82
CA ALA A 966 -11.71 -32.03 -47.88
C ALA A 966 -10.76 -30.86 -48.21
N GLY A 967 -11.28 -29.75 -48.72
CA GLY A 967 -10.50 -28.67 -49.28
C GLY A 967 -11.35 -27.58 -49.95
N VAL A 968 -10.71 -26.82 -50.84
CA VAL A 968 -11.30 -25.66 -51.55
C VAL A 968 -10.83 -25.62 -53.00
N SER A 969 -11.65 -25.03 -53.87
CA SER A 969 -11.21 -24.60 -55.20
C SER A 969 -10.26 -23.40 -55.07
N THR A 970 -9.28 -23.26 -55.96
CA THR A 970 -8.34 -22.13 -55.92
C THR A 970 -8.52 -21.16 -57.08
N SER A 971 -7.90 -19.98 -56.97
CA SER A 971 -7.72 -19.02 -58.05
C SER A 971 -6.55 -19.32 -59.00
N ASP A 972 -5.77 -20.38 -58.79
CA ASP A 972 -4.67 -20.80 -59.66
C ASP A 972 -5.18 -21.79 -60.74
N PRO A 973 -5.13 -21.44 -62.05
CA PRO A 973 -5.57 -22.33 -63.13
C PRO A 973 -4.84 -23.68 -63.19
N SER A 974 -3.62 -23.76 -62.64
CA SER A 974 -2.82 -24.98 -62.57
C SER A 974 -3.15 -25.88 -61.36
N MET A 975 -3.85 -25.35 -60.36
CA MET A 975 -4.15 -26.03 -59.09
C MET A 975 -5.63 -25.85 -58.71
N GLN A 976 -6.54 -26.26 -59.61
CA GLN A 976 -7.99 -25.97 -59.51
C GLN A 976 -8.63 -26.29 -58.14
N VAL A 977 -8.11 -27.30 -57.42
CA VAL A 977 -8.51 -27.67 -56.05
C VAL A 977 -7.27 -27.97 -55.22
N ILE A 978 -7.26 -27.55 -53.95
CA ILE A 978 -6.25 -27.90 -52.94
C ILE A 978 -6.93 -28.50 -51.71
N THR A 979 -6.33 -29.53 -51.09
CA THR A 979 -6.83 -30.07 -49.81
C THR A 979 -6.42 -29.16 -48.64
N PHE A 980 -7.14 -29.23 -47.52
CA PHE A 980 -6.76 -28.47 -46.33
C PHE A 980 -5.40 -28.89 -45.75
N SER A 981 -5.01 -30.16 -45.94
CA SER A 981 -3.70 -30.67 -45.55
C SER A 981 -2.60 -30.06 -46.43
N ASP A 982 -2.78 -30.06 -47.76
CA ASP A 982 -1.79 -29.55 -48.70
C ASP A 982 -1.61 -28.03 -48.58
N TRP A 983 -2.70 -27.28 -48.33
CA TRP A 983 -2.63 -25.84 -48.07
C TRP A 983 -1.89 -25.55 -46.75
N ALA A 984 -2.17 -26.29 -45.68
CA ALA A 984 -1.43 -26.17 -44.42
C ALA A 984 0.07 -26.50 -44.61
N ASN A 985 0.40 -27.58 -45.30
CA ASN A 985 1.79 -27.97 -45.58
C ASN A 985 2.53 -26.90 -46.40
N LYS A 986 1.89 -26.35 -47.44
CA LYS A 986 2.46 -25.27 -48.26
C LYS A 986 2.80 -24.01 -47.43
N ILE A 987 1.93 -23.61 -46.51
CA ILE A 987 2.22 -22.51 -45.57
C ILE A 987 3.42 -22.87 -44.70
N LYS A 988 3.44 -24.07 -44.12
CA LYS A 988 4.51 -24.54 -43.22
C LYS A 988 5.88 -24.61 -43.88
N GLU A 989 5.95 -25.06 -45.14
CA GLU A 989 7.19 -25.11 -45.93
C GLU A 989 7.77 -23.71 -46.22
N ASN A 990 6.94 -22.67 -46.22
CA ASN A 990 7.34 -21.30 -46.54
C ASN A 990 7.43 -20.36 -45.33
N PHE A 991 6.81 -20.69 -44.20
CA PHE A 991 6.64 -19.75 -43.08
C PHE A 991 7.96 -19.19 -42.54
N GLU A 992 8.90 -20.06 -42.14
CA GLU A 992 10.23 -19.64 -41.66
C GLU A 992 10.93 -18.76 -42.72
N ARG A 993 10.94 -19.17 -44.00
CA ARG A 993 11.58 -18.43 -45.10
C ARG A 993 11.00 -17.01 -45.26
N CYS A 994 9.69 -16.86 -45.17
CA CYS A 994 9.02 -15.57 -45.36
C CYS A 994 9.18 -14.63 -44.15
N TYR A 995 9.04 -15.16 -42.93
CA TYR A 995 8.89 -14.36 -41.70
C TYR A 995 10.13 -14.28 -40.80
N TYR A 996 11.07 -15.24 -40.82
CA TYR A 996 12.22 -15.18 -39.90
C TYR A 996 13.34 -14.25 -40.40
N VAL A 997 13.95 -13.51 -39.48
CA VAL A 997 15.13 -12.66 -39.74
C VAL A 997 16.32 -13.21 -38.94
N PRO A 998 17.32 -13.82 -39.59
CA PRO A 998 18.37 -14.58 -38.89
C PRO A 998 19.31 -13.70 -38.07
N LEU A 999 19.92 -14.30 -37.04
CA LEU A 999 20.86 -13.61 -36.13
C LEU A 999 22.14 -13.14 -36.83
N ASP A 1000 22.66 -13.92 -37.78
CA ASP A 1000 23.82 -13.56 -38.62
C ASP A 1000 23.34 -13.20 -40.03
N SER A 1001 23.79 -12.06 -40.57
CA SER A 1001 23.48 -11.63 -41.93
C SER A 1001 23.98 -12.58 -43.02
N LYS A 1002 24.94 -13.48 -42.70
CA LYS A 1002 25.39 -14.52 -43.63
C LYS A 1002 24.29 -15.51 -44.00
N ASP A 1003 23.29 -15.67 -43.13
CA ASP A 1003 22.16 -16.57 -43.36
C ASP A 1003 21.00 -15.91 -44.12
N ASP A 1004 21.04 -14.58 -44.38
CA ASP A 1004 19.97 -13.85 -45.09
C ASP A 1004 19.58 -14.52 -46.42
N ALA A 1005 20.54 -15.09 -47.15
CA ALA A 1005 20.29 -15.78 -48.42
C ALA A 1005 19.44 -17.07 -48.34
N LYS A 1006 19.05 -17.51 -47.14
CA LYS A 1006 18.11 -18.62 -46.88
C LYS A 1006 16.68 -18.13 -46.64
N TYR A 1007 16.48 -16.83 -46.48
CA TYR A 1007 15.24 -16.17 -46.05
C TYR A 1007 14.90 -15.01 -47.01
N ASP A 1008 13.66 -14.55 -46.99
CA ASP A 1008 13.24 -13.42 -47.84
C ASP A 1008 13.58 -12.09 -47.14
N VAL A 1009 14.87 -11.81 -46.97
CA VAL A 1009 15.39 -10.69 -46.14
C VAL A 1009 16.13 -9.64 -46.96
N ASN A 1010 15.65 -8.40 -46.89
CA ASN A 1010 16.34 -7.20 -47.37
C ASN A 1010 17.19 -6.60 -46.24
N THR A 1011 18.48 -6.97 -46.19
CA THR A 1011 19.44 -6.56 -45.16
C THR A 1011 19.49 -5.04 -44.91
N SER A 1012 19.17 -4.21 -45.91
CA SER A 1012 19.34 -2.75 -45.85
C SER A 1012 18.33 -2.01 -44.96
N ILE A 1013 17.23 -2.65 -44.60
CA ILE A 1013 16.12 -2.07 -43.82
C ILE A 1013 15.80 -2.85 -42.52
N VAL A 1014 16.65 -3.82 -42.15
CA VAL A 1014 16.50 -4.61 -40.92
C VAL A 1014 16.84 -3.76 -39.69
N ASN A 1015 15.86 -3.47 -38.84
CA ASN A 1015 16.08 -2.82 -37.54
C ASN A 1015 16.67 -3.81 -36.51
N ARG A 1016 16.04 -4.98 -36.33
CA ARG A 1016 16.52 -6.05 -35.42
C ARG A 1016 16.62 -7.41 -36.09
N ARG A 1017 17.50 -8.25 -35.56
CA ARG A 1017 17.75 -9.64 -35.97
C ARG A 1017 17.36 -10.63 -34.87
N GLY A 1018 17.13 -11.88 -35.25
CA GLY A 1018 16.56 -12.89 -34.37
C GLY A 1018 15.08 -12.67 -34.07
N ILE A 1019 14.36 -12.02 -34.99
CA ILE A 1019 12.93 -11.71 -34.89
C ILE A 1019 12.13 -12.53 -35.90
N TYR A 1020 10.82 -12.62 -35.66
CA TYR A 1020 9.86 -12.84 -36.73
C TYR A 1020 9.29 -11.49 -37.13
N LYS A 1021 9.25 -11.24 -38.44
CA LYS A 1021 8.60 -10.10 -39.08
C LYS A 1021 7.14 -9.99 -38.65
N ASP A 1022 6.61 -8.78 -38.63
CA ASP A 1022 5.19 -8.55 -38.36
C ASP A 1022 4.31 -8.79 -39.60
N LEU A 1023 4.81 -8.36 -40.75
CA LEU A 1023 4.19 -8.47 -42.07
C LEU A 1023 5.15 -9.13 -43.06
N TYR A 1024 4.63 -9.61 -44.19
CA TYR A 1024 5.42 -10.07 -45.31
C TYR A 1024 4.90 -9.45 -46.61
N LYS A 1025 5.76 -8.66 -47.27
CA LYS A 1025 5.50 -7.85 -48.47
C LYS A 1025 4.30 -6.91 -48.29
N SER A 1026 4.33 -6.13 -47.21
CA SER A 1026 3.44 -4.97 -47.01
C SER A 1026 3.73 -3.82 -47.98
N GLY A 1027 2.86 -2.81 -48.00
CA GLY A 1027 2.99 -1.64 -48.89
C GLY A 1027 4.19 -0.72 -48.60
N LYS A 1028 4.79 -0.81 -47.40
CA LYS A 1028 6.08 -0.17 -47.08
C LYS A 1028 7.02 -1.21 -46.47
N GLU A 1029 8.05 -1.63 -47.21
CA GLU A 1029 8.85 -2.81 -46.83
C GLU A 1029 9.49 -2.74 -45.43
N TYR A 1030 9.71 -1.56 -44.83
CA TYR A 1030 10.21 -1.48 -43.44
C TYR A 1030 9.20 -1.95 -42.38
N GLU A 1031 7.89 -1.91 -42.68
CA GLU A 1031 6.81 -2.29 -41.77
C GLU A 1031 6.79 -3.82 -41.56
N ASP A 1032 7.31 -4.60 -42.52
CA ASP A 1032 7.61 -6.03 -42.36
C ASP A 1032 8.58 -6.28 -41.18
N TYR A 1033 9.70 -5.53 -41.10
CA TYR A 1033 10.83 -5.81 -40.19
C TYR A 1033 10.68 -5.21 -38.79
N GLN A 1034 9.49 -4.72 -38.43
CA GLN A 1034 9.22 -4.19 -37.10
C GLN A 1034 9.03 -5.31 -36.07
N LEU A 1035 9.75 -5.22 -34.94
CA LEU A 1035 9.51 -6.08 -33.79
C LEU A 1035 8.23 -5.61 -33.07
N ARG A 1036 7.16 -6.42 -33.16
CA ARG A 1036 5.83 -6.15 -32.60
C ARG A 1036 5.29 -7.34 -31.81
N ALA A 1037 4.23 -7.10 -31.03
CA ALA A 1037 3.61 -8.09 -30.15
C ALA A 1037 2.68 -9.12 -30.85
N ASN A 1038 2.69 -9.21 -32.19
CA ASN A 1038 1.76 -10.05 -32.96
C ASN A 1038 2.26 -11.49 -33.20
N PHE A 1039 3.56 -11.69 -33.43
CA PHE A 1039 4.12 -13.04 -33.67
C PHE A 1039 3.82 -14.07 -32.56
N PRO A 1040 3.70 -13.73 -31.26
CA PRO A 1040 3.32 -14.70 -30.23
C PRO A 1040 1.89 -15.25 -30.36
N ILE A 1041 1.01 -14.57 -31.10
CA ILE A 1041 -0.33 -15.06 -31.44
C ILE A 1041 -0.18 -16.30 -32.34
N ALA A 1042 0.58 -16.18 -33.42
CA ALA A 1042 0.91 -17.28 -34.33
C ALA A 1042 1.64 -18.42 -33.59
N MET A 1043 2.63 -18.14 -32.75
CA MET A 1043 3.30 -19.15 -31.91
C MET A 1043 2.34 -19.87 -30.93
N THR A 1044 1.30 -19.17 -30.48
CA THR A 1044 0.30 -19.75 -29.56
C THR A 1044 -0.66 -20.70 -30.25
N VAL A 1045 -1.10 -20.39 -31.48
CA VAL A 1045 -2.06 -21.25 -32.22
C VAL A 1045 -1.36 -22.32 -33.09
N ALA A 1046 -0.21 -21.99 -33.66
CA ALA A 1046 0.52 -22.79 -34.65
C ALA A 1046 2.04 -22.92 -34.32
N PRO A 1047 2.42 -23.42 -33.12
CA PRO A 1047 3.82 -23.57 -32.68
C PRO A 1047 4.68 -24.54 -33.52
N GLU A 1048 4.08 -25.25 -34.47
CA GLU A 1048 4.71 -26.17 -35.41
C GLU A 1048 5.09 -25.53 -36.76
N LEU A 1049 4.85 -24.22 -36.92
CA LEU A 1049 5.38 -23.39 -38.02
C LEU A 1049 6.80 -22.85 -37.75
N PHE A 1050 7.26 -22.91 -36.50
CA PHE A 1050 8.45 -22.22 -36.01
C PHE A 1050 9.57 -23.20 -35.64
N ASP A 1051 10.84 -22.83 -35.87
CA ASP A 1051 11.97 -23.49 -35.21
C ASP A 1051 11.98 -23.18 -33.70
N ASP A 1052 12.31 -24.18 -32.88
CA ASP A 1052 12.30 -24.06 -31.42
C ASP A 1052 13.33 -23.07 -30.87
N THR A 1053 14.47 -22.92 -31.54
CA THR A 1053 15.58 -22.05 -31.14
C THR A 1053 15.30 -20.62 -31.60
N HIS A 1054 14.87 -20.45 -32.85
CA HIS A 1054 14.46 -19.16 -33.40
C HIS A 1054 13.31 -18.56 -32.58
N ALA A 1055 12.29 -19.36 -32.26
CA ALA A 1055 11.15 -18.93 -31.45
C ALA A 1055 11.56 -18.49 -30.04
N LEU A 1056 12.39 -19.28 -29.34
CA LEU A 1056 12.86 -18.91 -28.00
C LEU A 1056 13.66 -17.60 -28.00
N ASN A 1057 14.57 -17.42 -28.95
CA ASN A 1057 15.37 -16.19 -29.06
C ASN A 1057 14.49 -14.96 -29.32
N ALA A 1058 13.50 -15.07 -30.23
CA ALA A 1058 12.54 -14.00 -30.49
C ALA A 1058 11.67 -13.68 -29.25
N LEU A 1059 11.25 -14.70 -28.50
CA LEU A 1059 10.47 -14.53 -27.27
C LEU A 1059 11.28 -13.91 -26.13
N PHE A 1060 12.57 -14.22 -25.98
CA PHE A 1060 13.44 -13.55 -24.99
C PHE A 1060 13.71 -12.09 -25.37
N LEU A 1061 13.84 -11.79 -26.67
CA LEU A 1061 13.94 -10.41 -27.14
C LEU A 1061 12.64 -9.63 -26.87
N ALA A 1062 11.47 -10.22 -27.13
CA ALA A 1062 10.18 -9.60 -26.78
C ALA A 1062 10.00 -9.40 -25.27
N ASP A 1063 10.45 -10.35 -24.43
CA ASP A 1063 10.42 -10.23 -22.96
C ASP A 1063 11.26 -9.06 -22.42
N LYS A 1064 12.29 -8.67 -23.18
CA LYS A 1064 13.30 -7.66 -22.83
C LYS A 1064 13.05 -6.30 -23.47
N VAL A 1065 12.37 -6.27 -24.62
CA VAL A 1065 12.20 -5.07 -25.46
C VAL A 1065 10.74 -4.61 -25.55
N LEU A 1066 9.77 -5.52 -25.49
CA LEU A 1066 8.33 -5.19 -25.63
C LEU A 1066 7.53 -5.34 -24.33
N ARG A 1067 7.88 -6.26 -23.43
CA ARG A 1067 7.05 -6.53 -22.24
C ARG A 1067 7.23 -5.46 -21.15
N GLY A 1068 6.19 -4.63 -20.96
CA GLY A 1068 6.04 -3.71 -19.83
C GLY A 1068 5.63 -4.42 -18.52
N PRO A 1069 5.16 -3.69 -17.50
CA PRO A 1069 4.71 -4.28 -16.23
C PRO A 1069 3.44 -5.14 -16.36
N THR A 1070 2.57 -4.78 -17.31
CA THR A 1070 1.26 -5.41 -17.57
C THR A 1070 1.08 -5.74 -19.05
N GLY A 1071 1.25 -4.74 -19.92
CA GLY A 1071 1.08 -4.86 -21.36
C GLY A 1071 2.34 -5.24 -22.14
N MET A 1072 2.15 -5.51 -23.43
CA MET A 1072 3.20 -5.59 -24.44
C MET A 1072 3.17 -4.31 -25.28
N ALA A 1073 4.29 -3.59 -25.37
CA ALA A 1073 4.46 -2.48 -26.28
C ALA A 1073 4.15 -2.92 -27.72
N THR A 1074 3.28 -2.16 -28.38
CA THR A 1074 2.80 -2.46 -29.74
C THR A 1074 3.84 -2.29 -30.83
N LEU A 1075 4.94 -1.57 -30.53
CA LEU A 1075 6.11 -1.39 -31.36
C LEU A 1075 7.37 -1.33 -30.49
N ASP A 1076 8.49 -1.81 -31.03
CA ASP A 1076 9.85 -1.70 -30.51
C ASP A 1076 10.25 -0.26 -30.11
N PRO A 1077 10.70 -0.02 -28.86
CA PRO A 1077 11.24 1.27 -28.41
C PRO A 1077 12.45 1.83 -29.19
N ALA A 1078 13.10 1.04 -30.06
CA ALA A 1078 14.16 1.50 -30.95
C ALA A 1078 13.68 1.92 -32.35
N ASP A 1079 12.39 1.75 -32.68
CA ASP A 1079 11.84 2.20 -33.96
C ASP A 1079 11.59 3.72 -33.97
N LEU A 1080 11.88 4.39 -35.08
CA LEU A 1080 11.71 5.85 -35.22
C LEU A 1080 10.25 6.31 -35.06
N ASN A 1081 9.28 5.41 -35.25
CA ASN A 1081 7.84 5.67 -35.11
C ASN A 1081 7.32 5.45 -33.67
N TYR A 1082 8.16 4.98 -32.73
CA TYR A 1082 7.74 4.67 -31.36
C TYR A 1082 7.28 5.91 -30.58
N ARG A 1083 5.99 5.97 -30.23
CA ARG A 1083 5.33 7.06 -29.46
C ARG A 1083 4.40 6.42 -28.41
N PRO A 1084 4.89 6.10 -27.20
CA PRO A 1084 4.20 5.22 -26.24
C PRO A 1084 3.22 5.94 -25.28
N TYR A 1085 2.78 7.15 -25.62
CA TYR A 1085 1.80 7.92 -24.85
C TYR A 1085 0.58 8.20 -25.71
N TYR A 1086 -0.47 7.38 -25.57
CA TYR A 1086 -1.74 7.58 -26.23
C TYR A 1086 -2.53 8.67 -25.51
N ILE A 1087 -2.89 9.72 -26.26
CA ILE A 1087 -3.75 10.81 -25.83
C ILE A 1087 -4.72 11.08 -26.99
N ASN A 1088 -5.91 10.47 -26.93
CA ASN A 1088 -6.86 10.52 -28.06
C ASN A 1088 -7.42 11.94 -28.28
N SER A 1089 -7.45 12.75 -27.22
CA SER A 1089 -7.87 14.15 -27.25
C SER A 1089 -6.84 15.13 -27.82
N GLU A 1090 -5.61 14.70 -28.12
CA GLU A 1090 -4.53 15.58 -28.59
C GLU A 1090 -4.89 16.28 -29.92
N ASP A 1091 -4.76 17.60 -29.96
CA ASP A 1091 -5.01 18.43 -31.16
C ASP A 1091 -3.75 19.22 -31.56
N SER A 1092 -2.61 18.52 -31.63
CA SER A 1092 -1.33 19.09 -32.07
C SER A 1092 -1.19 19.07 -33.60
N ASP A 1093 -0.06 19.59 -34.08
CA ASP A 1093 0.45 19.43 -35.45
C ASP A 1093 1.39 18.22 -35.62
N ASP A 1094 1.59 17.37 -34.60
CA ASP A 1094 2.39 16.14 -34.73
C ASP A 1094 1.58 15.02 -35.44
N PHE A 1095 2.04 14.66 -36.64
CA PHE A 1095 1.45 13.62 -37.49
C PHE A 1095 1.45 12.21 -36.86
N ALA A 1096 2.32 11.94 -35.89
CA ALA A 1096 2.41 10.65 -35.22
C ALA A 1096 1.42 10.51 -34.05
N THR A 1097 1.18 11.56 -33.26
CA THR A 1097 0.40 11.50 -32.01
C THR A 1097 -0.98 12.16 -32.08
N SER A 1098 -1.16 13.22 -32.86
CA SER A 1098 -2.41 14.00 -32.92
C SER A 1098 -3.63 13.11 -33.23
N LYS A 1099 -4.72 13.31 -32.47
CA LYS A 1099 -5.91 12.45 -32.39
C LYS A 1099 -5.63 10.98 -32.04
N GLY A 1100 -4.57 10.73 -31.27
CA GLY A 1100 -4.16 9.40 -30.82
C GLY A 1100 -3.72 8.45 -31.94
N ARG A 1101 -3.21 8.96 -33.08
CA ARG A 1101 -2.80 8.12 -34.22
C ARG A 1101 -1.73 7.08 -33.88
N ASN A 1102 -1.05 7.25 -32.75
CA ASN A 1102 -0.07 6.33 -32.17
C ASN A 1102 -0.66 5.15 -31.34
N TYR A 1103 -1.97 4.89 -31.37
CA TYR A 1103 -2.65 3.87 -30.54
C TYR A 1103 -1.96 2.47 -30.53
N HIS A 1104 -1.35 2.09 -31.65
CA HIS A 1104 -0.57 0.85 -31.81
C HIS A 1104 0.89 1.09 -32.24
N GLN A 1105 1.46 2.25 -31.90
CA GLN A 1105 2.84 2.65 -32.24
C GLN A 1105 3.73 2.79 -31.00
N GLY A 1106 3.51 1.98 -29.97
CA GLY A 1106 4.30 2.02 -28.73
C GLY A 1106 3.52 1.82 -27.42
N PRO A 1107 2.23 2.18 -27.29
CA PRO A 1107 1.44 1.88 -26.09
C PRO A 1107 1.40 0.39 -25.78
N GLU A 1108 1.26 0.06 -24.50
CA GLU A 1108 1.44 -1.28 -23.93
C GLU A 1108 0.09 -1.98 -23.76
N TRP A 1109 -0.27 -2.83 -24.72
CA TRP A 1109 -1.56 -3.51 -24.75
C TRP A 1109 -1.55 -4.79 -23.91
N LEU A 1110 -2.62 -5.04 -23.15
CA LEU A 1110 -2.69 -6.16 -22.22
C LEU A 1110 -2.96 -7.51 -22.90
N TRP A 1111 -3.89 -7.57 -23.86
CA TRP A 1111 -4.31 -8.85 -24.43
C TRP A 1111 -3.18 -9.61 -25.17
N PRO A 1112 -2.21 -8.95 -25.86
CA PRO A 1112 -1.04 -9.64 -26.40
C PRO A 1112 -0.12 -10.23 -25.33
N THR A 1113 -0.10 -9.71 -24.10
CA THR A 1113 0.64 -10.34 -22.97
C THR A 1113 0.15 -11.77 -22.73
N GLY A 1114 -1.16 -12.02 -22.87
CA GLY A 1114 -1.75 -13.35 -22.75
C GLY A 1114 -1.25 -14.33 -23.82
N PHE A 1115 -1.04 -13.87 -25.06
CA PHE A 1115 -0.45 -14.68 -26.13
C PHE A 1115 1.07 -14.83 -25.98
N PHE A 1116 1.77 -13.76 -25.61
CA PHE A 1116 3.21 -13.78 -25.30
C PHE A 1116 3.55 -14.81 -24.21
N LEU A 1117 2.85 -14.79 -23.06
CA LEU A 1117 3.10 -15.73 -21.97
C LEU A 1117 2.75 -17.18 -22.35
N ARG A 1118 1.73 -17.40 -23.17
CA ARG A 1118 1.36 -18.74 -23.69
C ARG A 1118 2.40 -19.27 -24.68
N ALA A 1119 2.95 -18.42 -25.54
CA ALA A 1119 4.06 -18.77 -26.44
C ALA A 1119 5.34 -19.08 -25.65
N LEU A 1120 5.76 -18.17 -24.76
CA LEU A 1120 6.92 -18.34 -23.89
C LEU A 1120 6.85 -19.64 -23.10
N LEU A 1121 5.74 -19.90 -22.42
CA LEU A 1121 5.55 -21.14 -21.65
C LEU A 1121 5.65 -22.39 -22.54
N LYS A 1122 5.02 -22.37 -23.71
CA LYS A 1122 4.99 -23.53 -24.61
C LYS A 1122 6.39 -23.88 -25.12
N PHE A 1123 7.16 -22.90 -25.59
CA PHE A 1123 8.51 -23.14 -26.11
C PHE A 1123 9.53 -23.40 -24.98
N ASP A 1124 9.42 -22.73 -23.84
CA ASP A 1124 10.31 -22.97 -22.70
C ASP A 1124 10.14 -24.39 -22.13
N LEU A 1125 8.90 -24.90 -22.11
CA LEU A 1125 8.60 -26.31 -21.78
C LEU A 1125 9.11 -27.31 -22.84
N LYS A 1126 9.31 -26.92 -24.11
CA LYS A 1126 9.95 -27.81 -25.11
C LYS A 1126 11.42 -28.05 -24.74
N ARG A 1127 12.19 -27.03 -24.32
CA ARG A 1127 13.59 -27.20 -23.91
C ARG A 1127 13.74 -27.85 -22.52
N ARG A 1128 12.88 -27.52 -21.55
CA ARG A 1128 13.00 -27.98 -20.15
C ARG A 1128 12.54 -29.43 -19.95
N LYS A 1129 13.50 -30.34 -19.74
CA LYS A 1129 13.23 -31.80 -19.66
C LYS A 1129 12.85 -32.31 -18.26
N THR A 1130 13.51 -31.86 -17.19
CA THR A 1130 13.28 -32.37 -15.82
C THR A 1130 12.05 -31.73 -15.15
N PRO A 1131 11.43 -32.37 -14.14
CA PRO A 1131 10.30 -31.79 -13.41
C PRO A 1131 10.62 -30.42 -12.80
N ALA A 1132 11.73 -30.30 -12.07
CA ALA A 1132 12.18 -29.04 -11.47
C ALA A 1132 12.42 -27.94 -12.52
N ALA A 1133 13.00 -28.28 -13.68
CA ALA A 1133 13.15 -27.33 -14.77
C ALA A 1133 11.79 -26.86 -15.31
N LYS A 1134 10.80 -27.75 -15.44
CA LYS A 1134 9.43 -27.39 -15.88
C LYS A 1134 8.70 -26.53 -14.86
N THR A 1135 8.81 -26.85 -13.56
CA THR A 1135 8.32 -26.00 -12.46
C THR A 1135 8.84 -24.57 -12.60
N GLU A 1136 10.13 -24.41 -12.86
CA GLU A 1136 10.74 -23.10 -13.08
C GLU A 1136 10.17 -22.37 -14.30
N ALA A 1137 9.75 -23.05 -15.38
CA ALA A 1137 9.07 -22.42 -16.52
C ALA A 1137 7.78 -21.71 -16.08
N PHE A 1138 6.95 -22.40 -15.28
CA PHE A 1138 5.73 -21.82 -14.75
C PHE A 1138 6.01 -20.66 -13.78
N GLN A 1139 7.04 -20.76 -12.93
CA GLN A 1139 7.48 -19.65 -12.07
C GLN A 1139 7.99 -18.44 -12.87
N GLN A 1140 8.66 -18.66 -14.01
CA GLN A 1140 9.03 -17.58 -14.94
C GLN A 1140 7.79 -16.88 -15.53
N ILE A 1141 6.70 -17.59 -15.81
CA ILE A 1141 5.43 -16.97 -16.20
C ILE A 1141 4.81 -16.20 -15.03
N THR A 1142 4.78 -16.77 -13.83
CA THR A 1142 4.27 -16.10 -12.63
C THR A 1142 4.98 -14.78 -12.34
N ARG A 1143 6.33 -14.74 -12.43
CA ARG A 1143 7.11 -13.49 -12.26
C ARG A 1143 6.66 -12.39 -13.23
N ARG A 1144 6.16 -12.75 -14.42
CA ARG A 1144 5.67 -11.84 -15.47
C ARG A 1144 4.18 -11.52 -15.38
N LEU A 1145 3.46 -12.14 -14.44
CA LEU A 1145 2.08 -11.79 -14.08
C LEU A 1145 2.00 -10.89 -12.83
N ALA A 1146 3.13 -10.54 -12.22
CA ALA A 1146 3.17 -9.76 -10.98
C ALA A 1146 2.46 -8.40 -11.10
N GLY A 1147 2.76 -7.62 -12.15
CA GLY A 1147 2.08 -6.33 -12.39
C GLY A 1147 0.58 -6.49 -12.68
N CYS A 1148 0.16 -7.59 -13.33
CA CYS A 1148 -1.26 -7.88 -13.54
C CYS A 1148 -1.99 -8.22 -12.23
N LYS A 1149 -1.34 -8.94 -11.31
CA LYS A 1149 -1.88 -9.21 -9.96
C LYS A 1149 -2.01 -7.93 -9.13
N GLU A 1150 -1.01 -7.05 -9.19
CA GLU A 1150 -1.05 -5.76 -8.51
C GLU A 1150 -2.14 -4.85 -9.09
N ALA A 1151 -2.26 -4.78 -10.42
CA ALA A 1151 -3.26 -3.97 -11.12
C ALA A 1151 -4.70 -4.37 -10.79
N ILE A 1152 -5.06 -5.66 -10.79
CA ILE A 1152 -6.45 -6.09 -10.49
C ILE A 1152 -6.86 -5.85 -9.03
N VAL A 1153 -5.89 -5.88 -8.10
CA VAL A 1153 -6.15 -5.60 -6.67
C VAL A 1153 -6.27 -4.10 -6.39
N SER A 1154 -5.41 -3.29 -7.01
CA SER A 1154 -5.34 -1.84 -6.84
C SER A 1154 -6.42 -1.07 -7.62
N SER A 1155 -6.93 -1.62 -8.72
CA SER A 1155 -8.02 -1.05 -9.49
C SER A 1155 -9.33 -0.95 -8.69
N ASP A 1156 -10.12 0.09 -8.99
CA ASP A 1156 -11.53 0.20 -8.57
C ASP A 1156 -12.44 -0.73 -9.40
N TRP A 1157 -12.07 -0.98 -10.65
CA TRP A 1157 -12.72 -1.96 -11.53
C TRP A 1157 -12.21 -3.37 -11.18
N ALA A 1158 -13.10 -4.36 -11.16
CA ALA A 1158 -12.74 -5.76 -10.87
C ALA A 1158 -12.18 -6.46 -12.12
N GLY A 1159 -11.10 -5.90 -12.67
CA GLY A 1159 -10.51 -6.31 -13.92
C GLY A 1159 -9.25 -5.54 -14.27
N LEU A 1160 -8.84 -5.65 -15.53
CA LEU A 1160 -7.61 -5.06 -16.04
C LEU A 1160 -7.87 -4.18 -17.26
N THR A 1161 -7.02 -3.16 -17.39
CA THR A 1161 -7.07 -2.15 -18.45
C THR A 1161 -6.68 -2.71 -19.83
N GLU A 1162 -7.27 -2.17 -20.88
CA GLU A 1162 -6.99 -2.48 -22.29
C GLU A 1162 -5.52 -2.25 -22.66
N LEU A 1163 -5.04 -1.04 -22.33
CA LEU A 1163 -3.66 -0.64 -22.48
C LEU A 1163 -3.16 0.18 -21.29
N THR A 1164 -1.83 0.22 -21.14
CA THR A 1164 -1.10 1.26 -20.43
C THR A 1164 -0.30 2.12 -21.39
N ASN A 1165 0.04 3.33 -20.97
CA ASN A 1165 1.13 4.09 -21.56
C ASN A 1165 2.48 3.48 -21.13
N LYS A 1166 3.58 4.01 -21.68
CA LYS A 1166 4.96 3.55 -21.44
C LYS A 1166 5.25 3.13 -19.99
N ASP A 1167 5.95 2.02 -19.81
CA ASP A 1167 6.40 1.46 -18.54
C ASP A 1167 5.25 1.25 -17.54
N GLY A 1168 4.08 0.82 -18.01
CA GLY A 1168 2.88 0.61 -17.19
C GLY A 1168 2.15 1.87 -16.73
N SER A 1169 2.50 3.05 -17.27
CA SER A 1169 1.91 4.32 -16.83
C SER A 1169 0.44 4.48 -17.22
N TYR A 1170 -0.29 5.26 -16.42
CA TYR A 1170 -1.74 5.45 -16.55
C TYR A 1170 -2.13 6.03 -17.92
N CYS A 1171 -3.20 5.49 -18.53
CA CYS A 1171 -3.75 5.95 -19.79
C CYS A 1171 -5.23 6.34 -19.61
N ALA A 1172 -5.53 7.64 -19.60
CA ALA A 1172 -6.87 8.16 -19.34
C ALA A 1172 -7.91 7.74 -20.40
N ASP A 1173 -7.48 7.56 -21.65
CA ASP A 1173 -8.32 7.14 -22.78
C ASP A 1173 -8.50 5.60 -22.88
N SER A 1174 -7.98 4.82 -21.92
CA SER A 1174 -8.02 3.34 -21.93
C SER A 1174 -9.28 2.76 -21.25
N VAL A 1175 -9.82 1.65 -21.77
CA VAL A 1175 -10.94 0.96 -21.12
C VAL A 1175 -10.44 0.11 -19.94
N TYR A 1176 -10.93 0.38 -18.73
CA TYR A 1176 -10.44 -0.25 -17.48
C TYR A 1176 -10.91 -1.70 -17.22
N CYS A 1177 -11.75 -2.25 -18.10
CA CYS A 1177 -12.24 -3.62 -18.01
C CYS A 1177 -12.62 -4.14 -19.40
N ILE A 1178 -11.70 -4.84 -20.07
CA ILE A 1178 -12.03 -5.65 -21.26
C ILE A 1178 -12.97 -6.82 -20.88
N LEU A 1179 -13.78 -7.27 -21.84
CA LEU A 1179 -14.66 -8.45 -21.79
C LEU A 1179 -14.12 -9.61 -22.63
#